data_AF-A0A940CDX6-F1
#
_entry.id   AF-A0A940CDX6-F1
#
_cell.length_a   1.000
_cell.length_b   1.000
_cell.length_c   1.000
_cell.angle_alpha   90.00
_cell.angle_beta   90.00
_cell.angle_gamma   90.00
#
_symmetry.space_group_name_H-M   'P 1'
#
loop_
_entity.id
_entity.type
_entity.pdbx_description
1 polymer ?
#
loop_
_entity_poly.entity_id
_entity_poly.type
_entity_poly.pdbx_seq_one_letter_code
_entity_poly.pdbx_strand_id
1 'polypeptide(L)'
;MSVTVETMTLPGSLPEGTNPLPRFRRQTGFGTYITKGDFPPEAAKDLGACTVTLPYRMQDRYTRKRRPVTLKTIVMENRYLRAVFTPEFGGRLWALTDKEHGRELLLNNPVVQPCNLAIRNAWTSGGIEWNFGSQGHTYFTCDNVFAAVLKDAQNNDFLRIYEFERAKECVWQADFHLPPESRQLFCHVRLTNPGDIDRTTYWWSNIAVPDEGGLRVLSSSQNVIALSGNGLTFERLPYLSVMPGDQSYPDNATRSFDYFFQPDKGVRTAWEGTVDKAGGAFYDRSTAPLLYHKMFCWGSHRAGKRWQEFLSEGGKGNYIEIQAGIAPSQMHDKLFPARSTFEWTQCYGGTRLAPERIHGVSLETANAALGAEVDALIPEAELLAADGRFRAAADIAVRETDIVHFASGWGALELLRERQYGGAELPANLCFPASTLGPEQEPWLRLLKDGILPADAPDTLPVSWLTSSRWLQLLEASLSRPGGRNVTSLLHYGNMLFEHWDESHVAAEAEKWPESEQKRFEAMAEAAWRESDALCPNPVAKRNLAVLERLRGNKDRSEMYYDALFELPAARTDFAFAAEYMSWLNARGKYEKAWALFTSLPEEIRRVDRITISAAVCALKLNKLDGIGPVFAQEHADIREGENSLTDLWFEYNARKLGLSRGLSPEELTGDTLAALKEEAEDNCPPPHEIDFRMSYDKEHKYRATQ
;
A
#
# COMPACT_ATOMS: atom_id res chain seq x y z
N MET A 1 14.36 8.59 30.22
CA MET A 1 13.97 8.42 28.79
C MET A 1 13.93 9.81 28.18
N SER A 2 14.34 9.94 26.92
CA SER A 2 14.35 11.19 26.17
C SER A 2 13.63 11.02 24.83
N VAL A 3 12.89 12.04 24.42
CA VAL A 3 12.37 12.19 23.06
C VAL A 3 13.03 13.40 22.42
N THR A 4 13.65 13.22 21.26
CA THR A 4 14.38 14.29 20.56
C THR A 4 14.05 14.30 19.08
N VAL A 5 14.13 15.47 18.46
CA VAL A 5 14.04 15.62 16.99
C VAL A 5 15.46 15.67 16.45
N GLU A 6 15.77 14.75 15.55
CA GLU A 6 17.06 14.63 14.88
C GLU A 6 16.86 14.68 13.36
N THR A 7 17.97 14.50 12.63
CA THR A 7 17.95 14.32 11.18
C THR A 7 18.78 13.12 10.79
N MET A 8 18.34 12.37 9.80
CA MET A 8 19.05 11.23 9.22
C MET A 8 19.27 11.48 7.73
N THR A 9 20.50 11.30 7.23
CA THR A 9 20.79 11.44 5.80
C THR A 9 21.11 10.09 5.19
N LEU A 10 20.33 9.69 4.18
CA LEU A 10 20.49 8.44 3.45
C LEU A 10 20.55 8.71 1.93
N PRO A 11 21.21 7.87 1.13
CA PRO A 11 21.01 7.89 -0.30
C PRO A 11 19.57 7.47 -0.65
N GLY A 12 18.91 8.18 -1.56
CA GLY A 12 17.54 7.84 -1.95
C GLY A 12 16.98 8.64 -3.12
N SER A 13 15.78 8.26 -3.56
CA SER A 13 15.00 8.95 -4.60
C SER A 13 13.57 9.13 -4.09
N LEU A 14 13.20 10.34 -3.69
CA LEU A 14 11.83 10.62 -3.20
C LEU A 14 10.83 10.70 -4.36
N PRO A 15 9.54 10.42 -4.11
CA PRO A 15 8.49 10.76 -5.06
C PRO A 15 8.46 12.26 -5.37
N GLU A 16 8.36 12.61 -6.65
CA GLU A 16 8.36 13.98 -7.19
C GLU A 16 6.97 14.30 -7.77
N GLY A 17 6.09 14.80 -6.90
CA GLY A 17 4.70 15.07 -7.25
C GLY A 17 3.83 13.81 -7.28
N THR A 18 2.62 13.93 -7.83
CA THR A 18 1.64 12.84 -7.88
C THR A 18 0.89 12.81 -9.21
N ASN A 19 0.30 11.66 -9.53
CA ASN A 19 -0.55 11.49 -10.70
C ASN A 19 -1.83 12.33 -10.57
N PRO A 20 -2.12 13.23 -11.51
CA PRO A 20 -3.32 14.07 -11.44
C PRO A 20 -4.60 13.30 -11.71
N LEU A 21 -4.55 12.11 -12.34
CA LEU A 21 -5.74 11.39 -12.77
C LEU A 21 -6.42 10.66 -11.60
N PRO A 22 -7.76 10.72 -11.49
CA PRO A 22 -8.47 9.98 -10.46
C PRO A 22 -8.41 8.45 -10.74
N ARG A 23 -8.09 7.66 -9.71
CA ARG A 23 -8.12 6.19 -9.75
C ARG A 23 -9.38 5.69 -9.05
N PHE A 24 -10.41 5.41 -9.83
CA PHE A 24 -11.71 5.02 -9.30
C PHE A 24 -11.70 3.58 -8.78
N ARG A 25 -12.42 3.30 -7.70
CA ARG A 25 -12.57 1.96 -7.07
C ARG A 25 -13.02 0.88 -8.05
N ARG A 26 -13.84 1.24 -9.05
CA ARG A 26 -14.30 0.29 -10.08
C ARG A 26 -13.20 -0.12 -11.06
N GLN A 27 -12.08 0.60 -11.10
CA GLN A 27 -10.92 0.22 -11.90
C GLN A 27 -10.04 -0.82 -11.18
N THR A 28 -10.05 -0.85 -9.85
CA THR A 28 -9.30 -1.81 -9.01
C THR A 28 -10.11 -3.07 -8.71
N GLY A 29 -11.43 -2.95 -8.51
CA GLY A 29 -12.33 -4.07 -8.26
C GLY A 29 -12.27 -4.62 -6.83
N PHE A 30 -13.07 -5.65 -6.55
CA PHE A 30 -13.07 -6.37 -5.27
C PHE A 30 -12.20 -7.63 -5.39
N GLY A 31 -11.43 -7.94 -4.34
CA GLY A 31 -10.71 -9.20 -4.28
C GLY A 31 -11.68 -10.38 -4.26
N THR A 32 -11.53 -11.31 -5.21
CA THR A 32 -12.28 -12.59 -5.19
C THR A 32 -11.34 -13.70 -4.73
N TYR A 33 -11.60 -14.23 -3.54
CA TYR A 33 -10.77 -15.27 -2.93
C TYR A 33 -11.56 -16.56 -2.81
N ILE A 34 -10.97 -17.66 -3.28
CA ILE A 34 -11.58 -18.99 -3.22
C ILE A 34 -11.02 -19.70 -1.99
N THR A 35 -11.88 -20.13 -1.08
CA THR A 35 -11.48 -21.02 0.02
C THR A 35 -11.42 -22.47 -0.46
N LYS A 36 -10.40 -23.23 -0.05
CA LYS A 36 -10.15 -24.61 -0.48
C LYS A 36 -10.08 -25.56 0.72
N GLY A 37 -10.41 -26.83 0.48
CA GLY A 37 -10.37 -27.88 1.50
C GLY A 37 -11.35 -27.62 2.64
N ASP A 38 -11.00 -28.08 3.84
CA ASP A 38 -11.80 -27.91 5.06
C ASP A 38 -11.59 -26.52 5.67
N PHE A 39 -11.89 -25.47 4.90
CA PHE A 39 -11.75 -24.09 5.33
C PHE A 39 -12.88 -23.70 6.31
N PRO A 40 -12.58 -23.26 7.54
CA PRO A 40 -13.61 -22.97 8.53
C PRO A 40 -14.54 -21.82 8.09
N PRO A 41 -15.88 -21.98 8.16
CA PRO A 41 -16.81 -20.93 7.79
C PRO A 41 -16.62 -19.61 8.55
N GLU A 42 -16.23 -19.68 9.82
CA GLU A 42 -15.93 -18.50 10.64
C GLU A 42 -14.70 -17.74 10.16
N ALA A 43 -13.71 -18.44 9.59
CA ALA A 43 -12.50 -17.86 9.04
C ALA A 43 -12.71 -17.32 7.62
N ALA A 44 -13.84 -17.66 6.99
CA ALA A 44 -14.22 -17.15 5.66
C ALA A 44 -15.10 -15.89 5.74
N LYS A 45 -15.60 -15.57 6.94
CA LYS A 45 -16.45 -14.41 7.18
C LYS A 45 -15.66 -13.13 6.88
N ASP A 46 -16.27 -12.21 6.14
CA ASP A 46 -15.71 -10.89 5.79
C ASP A 46 -14.50 -10.94 4.82
N LEU A 47 -14.31 -12.06 4.11
CA LEU A 47 -13.37 -12.16 2.97
C LEU A 47 -13.78 -11.25 1.81
N GLY A 48 -12.78 -10.75 1.07
CA GLY A 48 -12.98 -10.09 -0.22
C GLY A 48 -12.61 -8.61 -0.25
N ALA A 49 -11.62 -8.19 0.52
CA ALA A 49 -11.32 -6.77 0.75
C ALA A 49 -11.29 -5.90 -0.53
N CYS A 50 -11.73 -4.64 -0.36
CA CYS A 50 -11.77 -3.65 -1.44
C CYS A 50 -10.66 -2.61 -1.25
N THR A 51 -9.79 -2.52 -2.24
CA THR A 51 -8.75 -1.48 -2.28
C THR A 51 -9.32 -0.24 -2.95
N VAL A 52 -9.37 0.86 -2.20
CA VAL A 52 -9.83 2.18 -2.68
C VAL A 52 -8.60 3.08 -2.81
N THR A 53 -8.48 3.87 -3.87
CA THR A 53 -7.35 4.81 -4.00
C THR A 53 -7.77 6.25 -3.74
N LEU A 54 -8.92 6.66 -4.28
CA LEU A 54 -9.45 7.99 -4.02
C LEU A 54 -9.83 8.15 -2.53
N PRO A 55 -9.64 9.34 -1.95
CA PRO A 55 -9.34 10.61 -2.60
C PRO A 55 -7.83 10.95 -2.70
N TYR A 56 -6.95 9.96 -2.61
CA TYR A 56 -5.51 10.18 -2.80
C TYR A 56 -5.11 10.14 -4.27
N ARG A 57 -4.04 10.86 -4.58
CA ARG A 57 -3.36 10.79 -5.87
C ARG A 57 -2.23 9.78 -5.81
N MET A 58 -1.98 9.07 -6.93
CA MET A 58 -0.91 8.08 -7.00
C MET A 58 0.46 8.76 -6.88
N GLN A 59 1.37 8.16 -6.12
CA GLN A 59 2.77 8.52 -6.03
C GLN A 59 3.57 7.61 -6.97
N ASP A 60 3.47 7.83 -8.28
CA ASP A 60 4.08 7.01 -9.35
C ASP A 60 5.22 7.74 -10.08
N ARG A 61 5.84 8.73 -9.42
CA ARG A 61 6.83 9.65 -9.99
C ARG A 61 8.12 9.60 -9.21
N TYR A 62 8.96 8.62 -9.48
CA TYR A 62 10.27 8.48 -8.84
C TYR A 62 11.20 7.73 -9.78
N THR A 63 12.50 7.71 -9.46
CA THR A 63 13.51 7.12 -10.33
C THR A 63 14.43 6.18 -9.56
N ARG A 64 15.43 5.61 -10.23
CA ARG A 64 16.54 4.87 -9.60
C ARG A 64 17.79 5.75 -9.36
N LYS A 65 17.72 7.05 -9.64
CA LYS A 65 18.83 7.99 -9.43
C LYS A 65 18.85 8.46 -7.98
N ARG A 66 19.64 7.78 -7.15
CA ARG A 66 19.81 8.13 -5.73
C ARG A 66 20.62 9.40 -5.56
N ARG A 67 20.19 10.25 -4.63
CA ARG A 67 20.89 11.45 -4.13
C ARG A 67 20.86 11.43 -2.60
N PRO A 68 21.74 12.16 -1.90
CA PRO A 68 21.58 12.36 -0.47
C PRO A 68 20.20 12.98 -0.16
N VAL A 69 19.45 12.34 0.74
CA VAL A 69 18.14 12.77 1.23
C VAL A 69 18.24 12.90 2.74
N THR A 70 17.92 14.08 3.26
CA THR A 70 17.88 14.35 4.71
C THR A 70 16.45 14.27 5.18
N LEU A 71 16.18 13.34 6.10
CA LEU A 71 14.89 13.10 6.73
C LEU A 71 14.89 13.66 8.14
N LYS A 72 13.76 14.24 8.56
CA LYS A 72 13.51 14.49 9.98
C LYS A 72 13.23 13.16 10.67
N THR A 73 13.84 12.96 11.82
CA THR A 73 13.58 11.79 12.68
C THR A 73 13.13 12.23 14.06
N ILE A 74 12.33 11.38 14.71
CA ILE A 74 11.99 11.51 16.13
C ILE A 74 12.59 10.30 16.84
N VAL A 75 13.46 10.54 17.81
CA VAL A 75 14.19 9.48 18.51
C VAL A 75 13.70 9.38 19.93
N MET A 76 13.21 8.19 20.29
CA MET A 76 12.89 7.82 21.68
C MET A 76 13.98 6.89 22.21
N GLU A 77 14.56 7.23 23.36
CA GLU A 77 15.69 6.47 23.90
C GLU A 77 15.63 6.32 25.41
N ASN A 78 15.97 5.12 25.89
CA ASN A 78 16.31 4.84 27.29
C ASN A 78 17.64 4.07 27.36
N ARG A 79 17.95 3.44 28.50
CA ARG A 79 19.20 2.67 28.66
C ARG A 79 19.22 1.37 27.85
N TYR A 80 18.07 0.83 27.47
CA TYR A 80 17.91 -0.48 26.81
C TYR A 80 17.60 -0.37 25.32
N LEU A 81 16.78 0.59 24.90
CA LEU A 81 16.31 0.71 23.52
C LEU A 81 16.54 2.11 22.96
N ARG A 82 16.77 2.17 21.65
CA ARG A 82 16.70 3.38 20.83
C ARG A 82 15.76 3.14 19.64
N ALA A 83 14.66 3.89 19.59
CA ALA A 83 13.65 3.81 18.54
C ALA A 83 13.69 5.09 17.68
N VAL A 84 13.76 4.93 16.35
CA VAL A 84 13.85 6.05 15.39
C VAL A 84 12.61 6.07 14.51
N PHE A 85 11.83 7.14 14.58
CA PHE A 85 10.61 7.32 13.79
C PHE A 85 10.83 8.31 12.64
N THR A 86 10.15 8.08 11.52
CA THR A 86 10.20 8.94 10.32
C THR A 86 8.80 9.49 10.00
N PRO A 87 8.42 10.66 10.54
CA PRO A 87 7.07 11.22 10.35
C PRO A 87 6.78 11.64 8.90
N GLU A 88 7.81 11.73 8.05
CA GLU A 88 7.68 11.97 6.59
C GLU A 88 7.36 10.69 5.79
N PHE A 89 7.38 9.52 6.44
CA PHE A 89 7.10 8.19 5.86
C PHE A 89 6.03 7.46 6.68
N GLY A 90 4.90 8.12 6.90
CA GLY A 90 3.76 7.54 7.61
C GLY A 90 4.01 7.32 9.10
N GLY A 91 5.08 7.90 9.66
CA GLY A 91 5.46 7.67 11.05
C GLY A 91 6.11 6.30 11.27
N ARG A 92 6.67 5.71 10.22
CA ARG A 92 7.36 4.42 10.26
C ARG A 92 8.42 4.40 11.37
N LEU A 93 8.42 3.35 12.18
CA LEU A 93 9.52 3.04 13.09
C LEU A 93 10.66 2.49 12.23
N TRP A 94 11.58 3.37 11.83
CA TRP A 94 12.64 3.07 10.88
C TRP A 94 13.68 2.09 11.45
N ALA A 95 14.02 2.24 12.73
CA ALA A 95 15.00 1.41 13.43
C ALA A 95 14.62 1.23 14.91
N LEU A 96 14.93 0.07 15.46
CA LEU A 96 14.77 -0.27 16.88
C LEU A 96 16.01 -1.03 17.36
N THR A 97 16.93 -0.29 17.97
CA THR A 97 18.19 -0.85 18.44
C THR A 97 18.07 -1.33 19.89
N ASP A 98 18.41 -2.59 20.12
CA ASP A 98 18.69 -3.16 21.44
C ASP A 98 20.12 -2.82 21.87
N LYS A 99 20.22 -1.92 22.85
CA LYS A 99 21.49 -1.41 23.39
C LYS A 99 22.13 -2.37 24.38
N GLU A 100 21.35 -3.27 25.00
CA GLU A 100 21.86 -4.27 25.94
C GLU A 100 22.65 -5.35 25.19
N HIS A 101 22.13 -5.76 24.03
CA HIS A 101 22.78 -6.77 23.17
C HIS A 101 23.57 -6.20 21.99
N GLY A 102 23.50 -4.88 21.75
CA GLY A 102 24.21 -4.21 20.65
C GLY A 102 23.69 -4.63 19.26
N ARG A 103 22.38 -4.84 19.13
CA ARG A 103 21.74 -5.43 17.94
C ARG A 103 20.65 -4.52 17.39
N GLU A 104 20.58 -4.42 16.08
CA GLU A 104 19.42 -3.86 15.40
C GLU A 104 18.33 -4.92 15.26
N LEU A 105 17.12 -4.63 15.74
CA LEU A 105 16.02 -5.60 15.76
C LEU A 105 15.18 -5.61 14.47
N LEU A 106 15.24 -4.53 13.71
CA LEU A 106 14.45 -4.34 12.48
C LEU A 106 15.37 -4.22 11.26
N LEU A 107 14.86 -4.42 10.05
CA LEU A 107 15.60 -4.06 8.85
C LEU A 107 15.72 -2.53 8.79
N ASN A 108 16.85 -2.00 9.24
CA ASN A 108 17.23 -0.61 9.06
C ASN A 108 17.71 -0.41 7.62
N ASN A 109 16.77 -0.13 6.71
CA ASN A 109 17.08 0.02 5.29
C ASN A 109 18.07 1.19 5.09
N PRO A 110 19.25 0.95 4.47
CA PRO A 110 20.25 2.00 4.30
C PRO A 110 19.89 3.03 3.23
N VAL A 111 18.77 2.86 2.52
CA VAL A 111 18.34 3.76 1.44
C VAL A 111 16.88 4.14 1.54
N VAL A 112 16.53 5.27 0.93
CA VAL A 112 15.13 5.65 0.67
C VAL A 112 14.83 5.36 -0.80
N GLN A 113 14.26 4.19 -1.09
CA GLN A 113 13.98 3.77 -2.46
C GLN A 113 12.53 3.30 -2.64
N PRO A 114 11.65 4.18 -3.16
CA PRO A 114 10.29 3.83 -3.51
C PRO A 114 10.22 2.82 -4.65
N CYS A 115 9.29 1.88 -4.52
CA CYS A 115 8.91 0.88 -5.51
C CYS A 115 7.38 0.75 -5.55
N ASN A 116 6.83 0.18 -6.62
CA ASN A 116 5.38 0.09 -6.82
C ASN A 116 4.79 -1.12 -6.07
N LEU A 117 4.62 -0.96 -4.75
CA LEU A 117 4.01 -1.97 -3.87
C LEU A 117 2.80 -1.42 -3.11
N ALA A 118 2.79 -0.13 -2.73
CA ALA A 118 1.71 0.42 -1.92
C ALA A 118 0.43 0.71 -2.72
N ILE A 119 -0.64 0.99 -1.99
CA ILE A 119 -1.94 1.42 -2.54
C ILE A 119 -1.85 2.69 -3.41
N ARG A 120 -0.86 3.55 -3.12
CA ARG A 120 -0.52 4.75 -3.90
C ARG A 120 0.72 4.57 -4.75
N ASN A 121 1.10 3.35 -5.08
CA ASN A 121 2.33 2.99 -5.79
C ASN A 121 3.58 3.09 -4.87
N ALA A 122 4.12 4.28 -4.59
CA ALA A 122 5.38 4.45 -3.86
C ALA A 122 5.40 3.77 -2.47
N TRP A 123 6.34 2.83 -2.29
CA TRP A 123 6.58 2.13 -1.04
C TRP A 123 8.06 1.86 -0.77
N THR A 124 8.48 1.88 0.50
CA THR A 124 9.86 1.60 0.93
C THR A 124 9.92 0.46 1.95
N SER A 125 10.90 -0.44 1.85
CA SER A 125 11.09 -1.53 2.82
C SER A 125 11.81 -1.08 4.10
N GLY A 126 11.72 -1.91 5.14
CA GLY A 126 12.42 -1.73 6.41
C GLY A 126 11.55 -1.19 7.54
N GLY A 127 11.98 -1.38 8.79
CA GLY A 127 11.28 -0.88 9.97
C GLY A 127 9.89 -1.49 10.21
N ILE A 128 9.02 -0.74 10.91
CA ILE A 128 7.60 -1.06 11.13
C ILE A 128 6.67 -0.02 10.49
N GLU A 129 5.75 -0.50 9.67
CA GLU A 129 4.72 0.29 8.98
C GLU A 129 3.33 0.05 9.56
N TRP A 130 2.52 1.11 9.63
CA TRP A 130 1.17 1.12 10.22
C TRP A 130 0.11 1.10 9.11
N ASN A 131 -0.37 -0.08 8.73
CA ASN A 131 -1.26 -0.26 7.58
C ASN A 131 -2.73 -0.06 7.95
N PHE A 132 -3.21 1.18 7.93
CA PHE A 132 -4.59 1.54 8.25
C PHE A 132 -5.48 1.82 7.01
N GLY A 133 -6.75 1.43 7.11
CA GLY A 133 -7.86 1.98 6.30
C GLY A 133 -8.33 1.05 5.18
N SER A 134 -7.43 0.65 4.27
CA SER A 134 -7.72 -0.24 3.15
C SER A 134 -6.67 -1.33 3.03
N GLN A 135 -7.03 -2.43 2.37
CA GLN A 135 -6.14 -3.56 2.12
C GLN A 135 -4.81 -3.13 1.50
N GLY A 136 -3.71 -3.67 2.03
CA GLY A 136 -2.35 -3.43 1.56
C GLY A 136 -1.61 -2.40 2.40
N HIS A 137 -0.51 -1.88 1.85
CA HIS A 137 0.28 -0.86 2.53
C HIS A 137 -0.46 0.49 2.62
N THR A 138 -0.25 1.20 3.72
CA THR A 138 -0.93 2.46 4.04
C THR A 138 -0.82 3.54 2.96
N TYR A 139 -1.85 4.37 2.82
CA TYR A 139 -1.82 5.58 2.00
C TYR A 139 -0.70 6.55 2.38
N PHE A 140 -0.20 6.46 3.62
CA PHE A 140 0.78 7.37 4.18
C PHE A 140 2.24 6.89 4.03
N THR A 141 2.49 5.81 3.29
CA THR A 141 3.82 5.15 3.24
C THR A 141 4.95 6.15 2.95
N CYS A 142 4.76 7.00 1.96
CA CYS A 142 5.67 8.08 1.59
C CYS A 142 4.98 9.44 1.77
N ASP A 143 4.28 9.64 2.89
CA ASP A 143 3.59 10.89 3.20
C ASP A 143 3.74 11.30 4.67
N ASN A 144 3.53 12.60 4.91
CA ASN A 144 3.64 13.19 6.24
C ASN A 144 2.46 12.78 7.14
N VAL A 145 2.74 12.54 8.42
CA VAL A 145 1.74 12.31 9.48
C VAL A 145 2.05 13.18 10.71
N PHE A 146 1.03 13.60 11.47
CA PHE A 146 1.29 14.46 12.62
C PHE A 146 2.08 13.70 13.68
N ALA A 147 3.01 14.37 14.33
CA ALA A 147 3.74 13.84 15.47
C ALA A 147 3.81 14.86 16.60
N ALA A 148 3.44 14.45 17.80
CA ALA A 148 3.44 15.27 19.00
C ALA A 148 4.13 14.57 20.17
N VAL A 149 4.81 15.34 21.01
CA VAL A 149 5.42 14.83 22.25
C VAL A 149 4.58 15.30 23.43
N LEU A 150 4.05 14.34 24.19
CA LEU A 150 3.12 14.54 25.28
C LEU A 150 3.71 13.98 26.57
N LYS A 151 3.10 14.30 27.71
CA LYS A 151 3.46 13.75 29.02
C LYS A 151 2.36 12.88 29.57
N ASP A 152 2.71 11.69 30.05
CA ASP A 152 1.79 10.80 30.75
C ASP A 152 1.53 11.28 32.20
N ALA A 153 0.66 10.55 32.91
CA ALA A 153 0.33 10.85 34.31
C ALA A 153 1.52 10.69 35.28
N GLN A 154 2.62 10.04 34.85
CA GLN A 154 3.87 9.90 35.58
C GLN A 154 4.94 10.91 35.11
N ASN A 155 4.56 11.88 34.28
CA ASN A 155 5.43 12.92 33.73
C ASN A 155 6.53 12.37 32.77
N ASN A 156 6.38 11.13 32.28
CA ASN A 156 7.24 10.60 31.22
C ASN A 156 6.76 11.13 29.87
N ASP A 157 7.70 11.38 28.97
CA ASP A 157 7.37 11.71 27.60
C ASP A 157 6.84 10.48 26.85
N PHE A 158 5.89 10.69 25.95
CA PHE A 158 5.48 9.70 24.96
C PHE A 158 5.26 10.39 23.61
N LEU A 159 5.45 9.63 22.53
CA LEU A 159 5.28 10.14 21.16
C LEU A 159 3.91 9.71 20.65
N ARG A 160 3.09 10.67 20.23
CA ARG A 160 1.84 10.40 19.52
C ARG A 160 2.01 10.67 18.04
N ILE A 161 1.63 9.71 17.21
CA ILE A 161 1.53 9.83 15.75
C ILE A 161 0.07 9.66 15.34
N TYR A 162 -0.46 10.51 14.46
CA TYR A 162 -1.86 10.46 14.04
C TYR A 162 -2.10 11.14 12.69
N GLU A 163 -3.18 10.76 12.02
CA GLU A 163 -3.69 11.47 10.84
C GLU A 163 -5.18 11.18 10.62
N PHE A 164 -5.86 12.12 9.94
CA PHE A 164 -7.19 11.94 9.38
C PHE A 164 -7.11 11.24 8.02
N GLU A 165 -7.56 9.99 7.97
CA GLU A 165 -7.59 9.17 6.76
C GLU A 165 -8.88 9.47 5.99
N ARG A 166 -8.75 10.08 4.82
CA ARG A 166 -9.86 10.64 4.04
C ARG A 166 -10.69 9.63 3.27
N ALA A 167 -10.15 8.48 2.90
CA ALA A 167 -10.89 7.49 2.11
C ALA A 167 -12.03 6.88 2.94
N LYS A 168 -11.73 6.57 4.21
CA LYS A 168 -12.68 6.08 5.21
C LYS A 168 -13.24 7.20 6.08
N GLU A 169 -12.74 8.43 5.98
CA GLU A 169 -13.12 9.55 6.86
C GLU A 169 -12.99 9.18 8.35
N CYS A 170 -11.96 8.38 8.66
CA CYS A 170 -11.65 7.87 9.99
C CYS A 170 -10.33 8.43 10.49
N VAL A 171 -10.07 8.26 11.78
CA VAL A 171 -8.84 8.75 12.42
C VAL A 171 -8.08 7.57 13.00
N TRP A 172 -6.77 7.57 12.82
CA TRP A 172 -5.88 6.66 13.52
C TRP A 172 -4.89 7.45 14.38
N GLN A 173 -4.56 6.87 15.52
CA GLN A 173 -3.62 7.39 16.50
C GLN A 173 -2.76 6.22 16.99
N ALA A 174 -1.45 6.42 17.08
CA ALA A 174 -0.49 5.50 17.64
C ALA A 174 0.38 6.21 18.67
N ASP A 175 0.28 5.79 19.93
CA ASP A 175 1.02 6.34 21.06
C ASP A 175 2.16 5.39 21.44
N PHE A 176 3.38 5.87 21.31
CA PHE A 176 4.60 5.14 21.62
C PHE A 176 5.11 5.49 23.00
N HIS A 177 5.23 4.47 23.85
CA HIS A 177 5.71 4.60 25.22
C HIS A 177 6.97 3.76 25.42
N LEU A 178 8.00 4.40 25.97
CA LEU A 178 9.25 3.74 26.35
C LEU A 178 9.61 4.11 27.79
N PRO A 179 8.99 3.48 28.81
CA PRO A 179 9.28 3.80 30.20
C PRO A 179 10.80 3.69 30.52
N PRO A 180 11.33 4.47 31.48
CA PRO A 180 12.77 4.57 31.71
C PRO A 180 13.52 3.24 31.89
N GLU A 181 12.89 2.26 32.57
CA GLU A 181 13.47 0.95 32.84
C GLU A 181 12.89 -0.18 31.97
N SER A 182 12.08 0.15 30.96
CA SER A 182 11.49 -0.88 30.09
C SER A 182 12.47 -1.37 29.04
N ARG A 183 12.45 -2.68 28.77
CA ARG A 183 13.15 -3.34 27.66
C ARG A 183 12.26 -3.51 26.43
N GLN A 184 11.04 -2.97 26.47
CA GLN A 184 10.08 -3.06 25.39
C GLN A 184 9.63 -1.66 24.97
N LEU A 185 9.47 -1.47 23.67
CA LEU A 185 8.74 -0.32 23.14
C LEU A 185 7.25 -0.70 23.07
N PHE A 186 6.38 0.09 23.68
CA PHE A 186 4.94 -0.10 23.58
C PHE A 186 4.35 0.86 22.52
N CYS A 187 3.38 0.37 21.77
CA CYS A 187 2.56 1.11 20.81
C CYS A 187 1.09 0.87 21.15
N HIS A 188 0.40 1.90 21.63
CA HIS A 188 -1.03 1.87 21.86
C HIS A 188 -1.74 2.52 20.68
N VAL A 189 -2.55 1.75 19.97
CA VAL A 189 -3.25 2.22 18.76
C VAL A 189 -4.71 2.48 19.11
N ARG A 190 -5.25 3.57 18.59
CA ARG A 190 -6.66 3.94 18.62
C ARG A 190 -7.14 4.28 17.21
N LEU A 191 -8.08 3.50 16.71
CA LEU A 191 -8.81 3.78 15.48
C LEU A 191 -10.19 4.29 15.84
N THR A 192 -10.60 5.43 15.28
CA THR A 192 -11.92 6.02 15.52
C THR A 192 -12.69 6.18 14.21
N ASN A 193 -13.93 5.66 14.18
CA ASN A 193 -14.93 6.01 13.17
C ASN A 193 -15.85 7.06 13.79
N PRO A 194 -15.60 8.36 13.51
CA PRO A 194 -16.43 9.43 14.04
C PRO A 194 -17.78 9.51 13.29
N GLY A 195 -17.90 8.87 12.12
CA GLY A 195 -19.08 8.95 11.27
C GLY A 195 -20.33 8.32 11.87
N ASP A 196 -21.46 8.67 11.29
CA ASP A 196 -22.81 8.15 11.56
C ASP A 196 -23.17 6.92 10.73
N ILE A 197 -22.25 6.43 9.90
CA ILE A 197 -22.39 5.22 9.10
C ILE A 197 -21.31 4.19 9.43
N ASP A 198 -21.68 2.92 9.31
CA ASP A 198 -20.75 1.81 9.36
C ASP A 198 -19.80 1.88 8.16
N ARG A 199 -18.55 1.45 8.39
CA ARG A 199 -17.49 1.41 7.38
C ARG A 199 -16.74 0.09 7.44
N THR A 200 -15.82 -0.12 6.53
CA THR A 200 -14.78 -1.14 6.69
C THR A 200 -13.46 -0.54 7.12
N THR A 201 -12.66 -1.32 7.83
CA THR A 201 -11.31 -0.97 8.23
C THR A 201 -10.36 -2.14 8.06
N TYR A 202 -9.08 -1.79 8.02
CA TYR A 202 -7.95 -2.68 7.88
C TYR A 202 -6.86 -2.20 8.85
N TRP A 203 -6.22 -3.12 9.55
CA TRP A 203 -5.00 -2.83 10.32
C TRP A 203 -4.03 -4.00 10.27
N TRP A 204 -2.80 -3.71 9.84
CA TRP A 204 -1.64 -4.57 10.06
C TRP A 204 -0.41 -3.74 10.46
N SER A 205 0.25 -4.11 11.55
CA SER A 205 1.59 -3.61 11.89
C SER A 205 2.59 -4.46 11.11
N ASN A 206 3.13 -3.95 9.99
CA ASN A 206 4.06 -4.70 9.13
C ASN A 206 5.51 -4.49 9.58
N ILE A 207 6.20 -5.55 10.00
CA ILE A 207 7.52 -5.52 10.65
C ILE A 207 8.54 -6.21 9.74
N ALA A 208 9.46 -5.44 9.16
CA ALA A 208 10.57 -6.00 8.41
C ALA A 208 11.69 -6.43 9.36
N VAL A 209 11.99 -7.73 9.40
CA VAL A 209 13.05 -8.31 10.25
C VAL A 209 14.23 -8.77 9.37
N PRO A 210 15.48 -8.45 9.72
CA PRO A 210 16.65 -8.88 8.95
C PRO A 210 16.74 -10.41 8.87
N ASP A 211 17.05 -10.93 7.68
CA ASP A 211 17.23 -12.36 7.45
C ASP A 211 18.60 -12.64 6.82
N GLU A 212 19.53 -13.15 7.62
CA GLU A 212 20.86 -13.60 7.18
C GLU A 212 20.93 -15.13 6.98
N GLY A 213 19.77 -15.79 6.92
CA GLY A 213 19.64 -17.23 6.72
C GLY A 213 19.55 -18.03 8.01
N GLY A 214 18.66 -19.02 8.01
CA GLY A 214 18.22 -19.89 9.11
C GLY A 214 17.59 -19.15 10.28
N LEU A 215 16.97 -18.00 9.98
CA LEU A 215 15.96 -17.40 10.83
C LEU A 215 14.80 -18.40 11.01
N ARG A 216 14.29 -18.54 12.22
CA ARG A 216 13.08 -19.35 12.52
C ARG A 216 11.96 -18.45 13.01
N VAL A 217 10.79 -18.53 12.39
CA VAL A 217 9.57 -17.82 12.77
C VAL A 217 8.76 -18.68 13.73
N LEU A 218 8.38 -18.10 14.86
CA LEU A 218 7.69 -18.76 15.96
C LEU A 218 6.49 -17.92 16.37
N SER A 219 5.44 -18.56 16.86
CA SER A 219 4.22 -17.86 17.27
C SER A 219 3.50 -18.60 18.38
N SER A 220 2.59 -17.87 19.03
CA SER A 220 1.60 -18.39 19.97
C SER A 220 0.62 -19.41 19.36
N SER A 221 0.54 -19.54 18.03
CA SER A 221 -0.30 -20.52 17.33
C SER A 221 0.47 -21.30 16.27
N GLN A 222 -0.07 -22.46 15.86
CA GLN A 222 0.39 -23.23 14.70
C GLN A 222 -0.67 -23.34 13.59
N ASN A 223 -1.94 -22.97 13.88
CA ASN A 223 -2.98 -22.98 12.87
C ASN A 223 -2.80 -21.75 11.97
N VAL A 224 -2.82 -21.95 10.66
CA VAL A 224 -2.58 -20.88 9.69
C VAL A 224 -3.59 -20.89 8.55
N ILE A 225 -3.88 -19.73 8.00
CA ILE A 225 -4.41 -19.58 6.65
C ILE A 225 -3.21 -19.40 5.71
N ALA A 226 -3.10 -20.16 4.62
CA ALA A 226 -2.01 -20.06 3.66
C ALA A 226 -2.50 -19.72 2.24
N LEU A 227 -1.70 -18.99 1.46
CA LEU A 227 -1.98 -18.74 0.04
C LEU A 227 -1.67 -19.98 -0.82
N SER A 228 -2.70 -20.56 -1.44
CA SER A 228 -2.61 -21.71 -2.34
C SER A 228 -3.02 -21.35 -3.77
N GLY A 229 -2.09 -20.78 -4.53
CA GLY A 229 -2.33 -20.35 -5.91
C GLY A 229 -3.38 -19.24 -5.97
N ASN A 230 -4.57 -19.55 -6.49
CA ASN A 230 -5.71 -18.63 -6.57
C ASN A 230 -6.67 -18.67 -5.36
N GLY A 231 -6.31 -19.36 -4.27
CA GLY A 231 -7.19 -19.53 -3.13
C GLY A 231 -6.48 -19.58 -1.78
N LEU A 232 -7.28 -19.80 -0.74
CA LEU A 232 -6.88 -19.87 0.67
C LEU A 232 -7.10 -21.28 1.21
N THR A 233 -6.12 -21.81 1.92
CA THR A 233 -6.23 -23.08 2.67
C THR A 233 -6.11 -22.81 4.16
N PHE A 234 -6.75 -23.64 4.99
CA PHE A 234 -6.58 -23.64 6.44
C PHE A 234 -5.73 -24.86 6.82
N GLU A 235 -4.54 -24.61 7.35
CA GLU A 235 -3.49 -25.62 7.52
C GLU A 235 -2.79 -25.46 8.87
N ARG A 236 -1.78 -26.30 9.14
CA ARG A 236 -1.03 -26.28 10.39
C ARG A 236 0.46 -26.36 10.13
N LEU A 237 1.23 -25.41 10.68
CA LEU A 237 2.69 -25.44 10.66
C LEU A 237 3.25 -26.62 11.48
N PRO A 238 4.45 -27.14 11.15
CA PRO A 238 5.41 -26.57 10.20
C PRO A 238 5.22 -26.95 8.72
N TYR A 239 4.33 -27.89 8.39
CA TYR A 239 4.24 -28.43 7.02
C TYR A 239 2.98 -27.93 6.32
N LEU A 240 3.17 -27.31 5.16
CA LEU A 240 2.07 -26.78 4.35
C LEU A 240 2.02 -27.52 3.02
N SER A 241 0.82 -27.78 2.52
CA SER A 241 0.55 -28.54 1.29
C SER A 241 1.16 -27.91 0.03
N VAL A 242 1.39 -26.60 0.07
CA VAL A 242 1.86 -25.77 -1.06
C VAL A 242 3.35 -25.49 -1.05
N MET A 243 4.08 -25.93 -0.02
CA MET A 243 5.51 -25.65 0.16
C MET A 243 6.27 -26.85 0.75
N PRO A 244 7.49 -27.16 0.27
CA PRO A 244 8.28 -28.26 0.79
C PRO A 244 9.02 -27.88 2.09
N GLY A 245 9.12 -28.83 3.02
CA GLY A 245 9.94 -28.67 4.23
C GLY A 245 9.26 -27.89 5.36
N ASP A 246 10.01 -27.64 6.44
CA ASP A 246 9.54 -26.92 7.63
C ASP A 246 9.43 -25.42 7.32
N GLN A 247 8.18 -24.92 7.21
CA GLN A 247 7.86 -23.53 6.88
C GLN A 247 7.97 -22.56 8.07
N SER A 248 8.39 -23.04 9.26
CA SER A 248 8.91 -22.14 10.30
C SER A 248 10.28 -21.58 9.93
N TYR A 249 10.96 -22.13 8.92
CA TYR A 249 12.17 -21.56 8.33
C TYR A 249 11.87 -20.96 6.95
N PRO A 250 11.87 -19.63 6.81
CA PRO A 250 11.63 -18.96 5.53
C PRO A 250 12.60 -19.39 4.41
N ASP A 251 13.82 -19.80 4.77
CA ASP A 251 14.81 -20.38 3.83
C ASP A 251 14.27 -21.57 3.01
N ASN A 252 13.29 -22.31 3.54
CA ASN A 252 12.69 -23.46 2.86
C ASN A 252 11.63 -23.04 1.81
N ALA A 253 11.21 -21.78 1.78
CA ALA A 253 10.27 -21.29 0.79
C ALA A 253 10.95 -21.22 -0.59
N THR A 254 10.35 -21.91 -1.57
CA THR A 254 10.88 -21.99 -2.95
C THR A 254 10.42 -20.84 -3.85
N ARG A 255 9.52 -20.00 -3.35
CA ARG A 255 8.93 -18.83 -4.01
C ARG A 255 8.48 -17.83 -2.96
N SER A 256 8.08 -16.63 -3.38
CA SER A 256 7.47 -15.66 -2.45
C SER A 256 6.17 -16.21 -1.88
N PHE A 257 5.98 -16.03 -0.58
CA PHE A 257 4.94 -16.75 0.15
C PHE A 257 4.62 -16.15 1.50
N ASP A 258 3.37 -16.29 1.88
CA ASP A 258 2.80 -15.83 3.14
C ASP A 258 1.82 -16.84 3.74
N TYR A 259 1.74 -16.80 5.06
CA TYR A 259 0.70 -17.45 5.84
C TYR A 259 0.31 -16.58 7.04
N PHE A 260 -0.90 -16.78 7.55
CA PHE A 260 -1.52 -15.99 8.61
C PHE A 260 -1.87 -16.88 9.81
N PHE A 261 -1.19 -16.69 10.93
CA PHE A 261 -1.47 -17.36 12.19
C PHE A 261 -2.87 -17.02 12.72
N GLN A 262 -3.59 -18.06 13.13
CA GLN A 262 -4.94 -17.97 13.67
C GLN A 262 -4.88 -18.16 15.19
N PRO A 263 -5.31 -17.18 16.01
CA PRO A 263 -5.26 -17.29 17.45
C PRO A 263 -6.18 -18.40 17.96
N ASP A 264 -5.77 -19.04 19.06
CA ASP A 264 -6.64 -19.97 19.76
C ASP A 264 -7.86 -19.24 20.36
N LYS A 265 -8.96 -19.98 20.55
CA LYS A 265 -10.20 -19.40 21.08
C LYS A 265 -10.01 -18.93 22.52
N GLY A 266 -10.42 -17.70 22.81
CA GLY A 266 -10.45 -17.13 24.16
C GLY A 266 -9.13 -16.52 24.65
N VAL A 267 -8.09 -16.47 23.80
CA VAL A 267 -6.85 -15.76 24.15
C VAL A 267 -7.08 -14.25 24.20
N ARG A 268 -6.39 -13.57 25.12
CA ARG A 268 -6.44 -12.11 25.29
C ARG A 268 -5.21 -11.41 24.74
N THR A 269 -4.12 -12.16 24.63
CA THR A 269 -2.87 -11.72 24.03
C THR A 269 -2.34 -12.76 23.05
N ALA A 270 -1.62 -12.31 22.03
CA ALA A 270 -0.92 -13.15 21.06
C ALA A 270 0.49 -12.60 20.85
N TRP A 271 1.41 -13.45 20.37
CA TRP A 271 2.78 -13.07 20.05
C TRP A 271 3.27 -13.81 18.80
N GLU A 272 4.18 -13.15 18.08
CA GLU A 272 5.01 -13.70 17.02
C GLU A 272 6.45 -13.24 17.26
N GLY A 273 7.41 -14.04 16.81
CA GLY A 273 8.81 -13.71 16.94
C GLY A 273 9.68 -14.47 15.99
N THR A 274 10.91 -13.99 15.86
CA THR A 274 11.94 -14.59 15.02
C THR A 274 13.16 -14.88 15.86
N VAL A 275 13.88 -15.96 15.55
CA VAL A 275 15.13 -16.32 16.22
C VAL A 275 16.17 -16.69 15.16
N ASP A 276 17.31 -16.01 15.19
CA ASP A 276 18.44 -16.31 14.30
C ASP A 276 19.25 -17.53 14.78
N LYS A 277 20.14 -18.03 13.91
CA LYS A 277 21.01 -19.19 14.20
C LYS A 277 21.88 -19.02 15.47
N ALA A 278 22.18 -17.79 15.87
CA ALA A 278 22.98 -17.46 17.04
C ALA A 278 22.12 -17.26 18.31
N GLY A 279 20.80 -17.49 18.20
CA GLY A 279 19.82 -17.40 19.27
C GLY A 279 19.30 -15.99 19.52
N GLY A 280 19.71 -15.00 18.73
CA GLY A 280 19.19 -13.65 18.83
C GLY A 280 17.74 -13.61 18.40
N ALA A 281 16.85 -13.09 19.25
CA ALA A 281 15.42 -13.03 19.00
C ALA A 281 14.87 -11.60 18.92
N PHE A 282 13.89 -11.41 18.04
CA PHE A 282 12.94 -10.30 18.06
C PHE A 282 11.55 -10.87 18.31
N TYR A 283 10.72 -10.16 19.07
CA TYR A 283 9.32 -10.54 19.27
C TYR A 283 8.41 -9.32 19.34
N ASP A 284 7.15 -9.53 18.95
CA ASP A 284 6.04 -8.67 19.33
C ASP A 284 5.03 -9.42 20.21
N ARG A 285 4.30 -8.68 21.05
CA ARG A 285 3.14 -9.20 21.77
C ARG A 285 2.05 -8.15 21.80
N SER A 286 0.80 -8.55 21.61
CA SER A 286 -0.33 -7.62 21.50
C SER A 286 -1.55 -8.07 22.28
N THR A 287 -2.39 -7.10 22.65
CA THR A 287 -3.72 -7.34 23.22
C THR A 287 -4.79 -7.45 22.13
N ALA A 288 -5.92 -8.06 22.47
CA ALA A 288 -7.11 -8.00 21.61
C ALA A 288 -7.50 -6.55 21.25
N PRO A 289 -8.01 -6.28 20.04
CA PRO A 289 -8.33 -7.24 18.98
C PRO A 289 -7.17 -7.61 18.04
N LEU A 290 -5.94 -7.14 18.27
CA LEU A 290 -4.77 -7.42 17.41
C LEU A 290 -4.18 -8.80 17.74
N LEU A 291 -4.88 -9.88 17.37
CA LEU A 291 -4.52 -11.26 17.77
C LEU A 291 -4.06 -12.16 16.61
N TYR A 292 -4.14 -11.67 15.38
CA TYR A 292 -3.69 -12.42 14.20
C TYR A 292 -2.28 -12.02 13.85
N HIS A 293 -1.50 -12.98 13.35
CA HIS A 293 -0.12 -12.75 12.93
C HIS A 293 0.11 -13.24 11.50
N LYS A 294 1.15 -12.75 10.83
CA LYS A 294 1.45 -13.12 9.44
C LYS A 294 2.95 -13.18 9.24
N MET A 295 3.41 -14.20 8.54
CA MET A 295 4.74 -14.24 7.93
C MET A 295 4.62 -14.00 6.43
N PHE A 296 5.48 -13.16 5.86
CA PHE A 296 5.77 -13.10 4.43
C PHE A 296 7.28 -13.18 4.19
N CYS A 297 7.67 -13.93 3.15
CA CYS A 297 9.06 -13.98 2.69
C CYS A 297 9.13 -13.90 1.16
N TRP A 298 10.24 -13.40 0.66
CA TRP A 298 10.50 -13.31 -0.78
C TRP A 298 10.83 -14.66 -1.42
N GLY A 299 11.15 -15.69 -0.63
CA GLY A 299 11.59 -17.00 -1.11
C GLY A 299 13.07 -17.04 -1.48
N SER A 300 13.62 -18.25 -1.56
CA SER A 300 15.05 -18.48 -1.85
C SER A 300 15.40 -18.40 -3.34
N HIS A 301 14.41 -18.24 -4.23
CA HIS A 301 14.60 -18.18 -5.67
C HIS A 301 15.21 -16.85 -6.12
N ARG A 302 15.82 -16.86 -7.31
CA ARG A 302 16.61 -15.72 -7.83
C ARG A 302 15.79 -14.41 -7.91
N ALA A 303 14.55 -14.48 -8.36
CA ALA A 303 13.69 -13.29 -8.46
C ALA A 303 13.23 -12.74 -7.10
N GLY A 304 13.05 -13.60 -6.08
CA GLY A 304 12.81 -13.16 -4.70
C GLY A 304 13.99 -12.36 -4.15
N LYS A 305 15.22 -12.85 -4.37
CA LYS A 305 16.44 -12.11 -4.03
C LYS A 305 16.56 -10.79 -4.79
N ARG A 306 16.15 -10.78 -6.06
CA ARG A 306 16.12 -9.55 -6.86
C ARG A 306 15.17 -8.51 -6.25
N TRP A 307 13.99 -8.89 -5.76
CA TRP A 307 13.10 -7.96 -5.05
C TRP A 307 13.75 -7.36 -3.81
N GLN A 308 14.42 -8.17 -2.99
CA GLN A 308 15.16 -7.70 -1.81
C GLN A 308 16.24 -6.66 -2.17
N GLU A 309 17.02 -6.92 -3.23
CA GLU A 309 18.01 -5.97 -3.74
C GLU A 309 17.37 -4.72 -4.36
N PHE A 310 16.23 -4.87 -5.03
CA PHE A 310 15.49 -3.78 -5.66
C PHE A 310 14.82 -2.83 -4.66
N LEU A 311 14.56 -3.29 -3.44
CA LEU A 311 14.00 -2.49 -2.36
C LEU A 311 15.09 -1.84 -1.49
N SER A 312 16.37 -2.16 -1.70
CA SER A 312 17.49 -1.75 -0.85
C SER A 312 18.80 -1.55 -1.64
N GLU A 313 19.94 -1.58 -0.95
CA GLU A 313 21.25 -1.82 -1.54
C GLU A 313 21.54 -3.31 -1.64
N GLY A 314 22.27 -3.72 -2.69
CA GLY A 314 22.67 -5.10 -2.89
C GLY A 314 23.34 -5.69 -1.64
N GLY A 315 22.80 -6.81 -1.15
CA GLY A 315 23.28 -7.51 0.05
C GLY A 315 22.90 -6.87 1.39
N LYS A 316 22.17 -5.75 1.40
CA LYS A 316 21.72 -5.05 2.63
C LYS A 316 20.19 -4.99 2.77
N GLY A 317 19.48 -5.76 1.95
CA GLY A 317 18.03 -5.80 1.89
C GLY A 317 17.44 -7.17 2.17
N ASN A 318 18.17 -8.08 2.81
CA ASN A 318 17.64 -9.41 3.12
C ASN A 318 16.76 -9.30 4.36
N TYR A 319 15.47 -9.59 4.19
CA TYR A 319 14.47 -9.54 5.24
C TYR A 319 13.30 -10.46 4.94
N ILE A 320 12.60 -10.79 6.02
CA ILE A 320 11.22 -11.27 5.98
C ILE A 320 10.31 -10.21 6.62
N GLU A 321 9.02 -10.34 6.38
CA GLU A 321 8.02 -9.59 7.13
C GLU A 321 7.31 -10.50 8.11
N ILE A 322 7.27 -10.11 9.37
CA ILE A 322 6.28 -10.60 10.33
C ILE A 322 5.30 -9.47 10.64
N GLN A 323 4.03 -9.78 10.91
CA GLN A 323 3.01 -8.74 10.99
C GLN A 323 1.91 -9.11 11.98
N ALA A 324 1.34 -8.13 12.67
CA ALA A 324 0.19 -8.33 13.56
C ALA A 324 -1.05 -7.60 13.03
N GLY A 325 -2.22 -8.24 13.07
CA GLY A 325 -3.45 -7.75 12.44
C GLY A 325 -4.72 -8.00 13.25
N ILE A 326 -5.79 -7.27 12.90
CA ILE A 326 -7.11 -7.32 13.57
C ILE A 326 -8.11 -8.30 12.93
N ALA A 327 -7.71 -8.96 11.84
CA ALA A 327 -8.55 -9.83 11.02
C ALA A 327 -7.80 -11.12 10.61
N PRO A 328 -8.51 -12.21 10.26
CA PRO A 328 -7.91 -13.52 10.00
C PRO A 328 -6.81 -13.56 8.93
N SER A 329 -6.87 -12.69 7.93
CA SER A 329 -5.80 -12.51 6.96
C SER A 329 -5.86 -11.11 6.34
N GLN A 330 -4.88 -10.77 5.51
CA GLN A 330 -4.88 -9.53 4.74
C GLN A 330 -5.92 -9.50 3.60
N MET A 331 -6.67 -10.58 3.40
CA MET A 331 -7.77 -10.66 2.43
C MET A 331 -9.13 -10.32 3.04
N HIS A 332 -9.15 -10.02 4.34
CA HIS A 332 -10.33 -9.65 5.10
C HIS A 332 -10.38 -8.14 5.32
N ASP A 333 -11.59 -7.60 5.21
CA ASP A 333 -11.92 -6.28 5.75
C ASP A 333 -12.70 -6.48 7.05
N LYS A 334 -12.51 -5.61 8.04
CA LYS A 334 -13.27 -5.65 9.29
C LYS A 334 -14.36 -4.60 9.29
N LEU A 335 -15.59 -4.97 9.66
CA LEU A 335 -16.64 -3.99 9.91
C LEU A 335 -16.19 -3.02 11.02
N PHE A 336 -16.33 -1.73 10.76
CA PHE A 336 -16.01 -0.64 11.65
C PHE A 336 -17.27 0.19 11.91
N PRO A 337 -18.00 -0.12 12.98
CA PRO A 337 -19.31 0.49 13.23
C PRO A 337 -19.27 2.01 13.33
N ALA A 338 -20.38 2.67 13.01
CA ALA A 338 -20.59 4.09 13.26
C ALA A 338 -20.30 4.44 14.73
N ARG A 339 -19.73 5.63 14.97
CA ARG A 339 -19.48 6.17 16.31
C ARG A 339 -18.74 5.20 17.23
N SER A 340 -17.75 4.49 16.69
CA SER A 340 -17.04 3.45 17.42
C SER A 340 -15.52 3.62 17.37
N THR A 341 -14.86 2.93 18.30
CA THR A 341 -13.41 2.96 18.45
C THR A 341 -12.88 1.55 18.64
N PHE A 342 -11.80 1.20 17.94
CA PHE A 342 -11.00 0.01 18.21
C PHE A 342 -9.66 0.42 18.81
N GLU A 343 -9.23 -0.28 19.84
CA GLU A 343 -7.97 0.04 20.54
C GLU A 343 -7.27 -1.24 21.00
N TRP A 344 -5.94 -1.19 21.02
CA TRP A 344 -5.10 -2.25 21.56
C TRP A 344 -3.71 -1.71 21.89
N THR A 345 -2.94 -2.51 22.63
CA THR A 345 -1.53 -2.26 22.88
C THR A 345 -0.69 -3.40 22.31
N GLN A 346 0.31 -3.04 21.51
CA GLN A 346 1.37 -3.93 21.04
C GLN A 346 2.70 -3.53 21.69
N CYS A 347 3.56 -4.48 22.01
CA CYS A 347 4.92 -4.22 22.46
C CYS A 347 5.95 -4.96 21.59
N TYR A 348 7.13 -4.37 21.45
CA TYR A 348 8.26 -4.91 20.68
C TYR A 348 9.49 -5.03 21.55
N GLY A 349 10.23 -6.13 21.44
CA GLY A 349 11.42 -6.37 22.23
C GLY A 349 12.42 -7.30 21.57
N GLY A 350 13.66 -7.26 22.08
CA GLY A 350 14.73 -8.18 21.75
C GLY A 350 15.07 -9.09 22.94
N THR A 351 15.51 -10.31 22.67
CA THR A 351 16.08 -11.21 23.68
C THR A 351 17.09 -12.16 23.03
N ARG A 352 17.66 -13.08 23.81
CA ARG A 352 18.56 -14.11 23.33
C ARG A 352 18.28 -15.45 24.01
N LEU A 353 18.13 -16.49 23.22
CA LEU A 353 17.98 -17.87 23.68
C LEU A 353 19.20 -18.71 23.28
N ALA A 354 19.40 -19.84 23.95
CA ALA A 354 20.38 -20.82 23.53
C ALA A 354 19.92 -21.46 22.19
N PRO A 355 20.73 -21.45 21.12
CA PRO A 355 20.32 -21.92 19.79
C PRO A 355 19.73 -23.34 19.79
N GLU A 356 20.25 -24.25 20.60
CA GLU A 356 19.81 -25.64 20.73
C GLU A 356 18.40 -25.79 21.34
N ARG A 357 17.87 -24.76 21.99
CA ARG A 357 16.47 -24.73 22.46
C ARG A 357 15.49 -24.38 21.33
N ILE A 358 15.98 -23.86 20.22
CA ILE A 358 15.17 -23.30 19.13
C ILE A 358 15.40 -24.05 17.83
N HIS A 359 16.65 -24.40 17.50
CA HIS A 359 17.02 -25.08 16.27
C HIS A 359 17.24 -26.58 16.53
N GLY A 360 16.88 -27.41 15.55
CA GLY A 360 16.99 -28.86 15.66
C GLY A 360 15.93 -29.53 16.56
N VAL A 361 14.99 -28.75 17.11
CA VAL A 361 13.85 -29.23 17.90
C VAL A 361 12.53 -29.06 17.15
N SER A 362 11.47 -29.73 17.61
CA SER A 362 10.12 -29.57 17.04
C SER A 362 9.63 -28.12 17.14
N LEU A 363 8.71 -27.73 16.26
CA LEU A 363 8.14 -26.39 16.27
C LEU A 363 7.43 -26.10 17.61
N GLU A 364 6.74 -27.07 18.18
CA GLU A 364 6.07 -26.94 19.48
C GLU A 364 7.06 -26.65 20.61
N THR A 365 8.22 -27.32 20.59
CA THR A 365 9.28 -27.13 21.58
C THR A 365 9.89 -25.74 21.45
N ALA A 366 10.15 -25.29 20.21
CA ALA A 366 10.68 -23.95 19.95
C ALA A 366 9.68 -22.85 20.33
N ASN A 367 8.40 -23.02 19.96
CA ASN A 367 7.31 -22.10 20.35
C ASN A 367 7.19 -22.01 21.88
N ALA A 368 7.24 -23.13 22.59
CA ALA A 368 7.20 -23.13 24.05
C ALA A 368 8.42 -22.43 24.66
N ALA A 369 9.61 -22.60 24.07
CA ALA A 369 10.84 -21.97 24.55
C ALA A 369 10.82 -20.44 24.40
N LEU A 370 10.44 -19.92 23.23
CA LEU A 370 10.32 -18.47 23.03
C LEU A 370 9.10 -17.90 23.79
N GLY A 371 7.96 -18.60 23.79
CA GLY A 371 6.76 -18.16 24.51
C GLY A 371 7.01 -17.98 26.01
N ALA A 372 7.73 -18.91 26.65
CA ALA A 372 8.11 -18.78 28.06
C ALA A 372 9.04 -17.56 28.31
N GLU A 373 9.93 -17.25 27.36
CA GLU A 373 10.79 -16.07 27.44
C GLU A 373 10.00 -14.77 27.29
N VAL A 374 9.07 -14.71 26.33
CA VAL A 374 8.15 -13.58 26.15
C VAL A 374 7.26 -13.38 27.39
N ASP A 375 6.73 -14.45 27.98
CA ASP A 375 5.94 -14.39 29.21
C ASP A 375 6.75 -13.92 30.42
N ALA A 376 8.05 -14.23 30.48
CA ALA A 376 8.94 -13.74 31.54
C ALA A 376 9.29 -12.26 31.35
N LEU A 377 9.49 -11.81 30.11
CA LEU A 377 9.88 -10.43 29.78
C LEU A 377 8.71 -9.45 29.83
N ILE A 378 7.52 -9.89 29.43
CA ILE A 378 6.29 -9.09 29.46
C ILE A 378 5.09 -9.99 29.75
N PRO A 379 4.80 -10.29 31.03
CA PRO A 379 3.65 -11.13 31.42
C PRO A 379 2.32 -10.59 30.87
N GLU A 380 1.37 -11.48 30.55
CA GLU A 380 0.04 -11.08 30.04
C GLU A 380 -0.63 -10.01 30.92
N ALA A 381 -0.58 -10.20 32.25
CA ALA A 381 -1.18 -9.27 33.21
C ALA A 381 -0.53 -7.87 33.16
N GLU A 382 0.78 -7.80 32.93
CA GLU A 382 1.50 -6.54 32.81
C GLU A 382 1.16 -5.83 31.50
N LEU A 383 1.09 -6.56 30.38
CA LEU A 383 0.69 -5.98 29.09
C LEU A 383 -0.76 -5.45 29.16
N LEU A 384 -1.68 -6.19 29.77
CA LEU A 384 -3.07 -5.73 29.96
C LEU A 384 -3.16 -4.52 30.91
N ALA A 385 -2.31 -4.46 31.94
CA ALA A 385 -2.23 -3.30 32.81
C ALA A 385 -1.61 -2.08 32.09
N ALA A 386 -0.63 -2.29 31.21
CA ALA A 386 -0.08 -1.26 30.34
C ALA A 386 -1.14 -0.74 29.37
N ASP A 387 -1.93 -1.63 28.76
CA ASP A 387 -3.05 -1.27 27.88
C ASP A 387 -4.07 -0.35 28.57
N GLY A 388 -4.46 -0.65 29.81
CA GLY A 388 -5.34 0.23 30.59
C GLY A 388 -4.73 1.61 30.85
N ARG A 389 -3.42 1.69 31.12
CA ARG A 389 -2.72 2.98 31.33
C ARG A 389 -2.60 3.79 30.04
N PHE A 390 -2.23 3.15 28.94
CA PHE A 390 -2.04 3.84 27.66
C PHE A 390 -3.36 4.27 27.04
N ARG A 391 -4.45 3.51 27.25
CA ARG A 391 -5.81 3.97 26.93
C ARG A 391 -6.15 5.29 27.61
N ALA A 392 -5.79 5.45 28.88
CA ALA A 392 -6.00 6.72 29.58
C ALA A 392 -5.09 7.85 29.06
N ALA A 393 -3.85 7.54 28.66
CA ALA A 393 -2.95 8.51 28.03
C ALA A 393 -3.43 8.92 26.63
N ALA A 394 -4.11 8.02 25.92
CA ALA A 394 -4.65 8.26 24.59
C ALA A 394 -5.65 9.43 24.55
N ASP A 395 -6.31 9.73 25.67
CA ASP A 395 -7.26 10.85 25.82
C ASP A 395 -6.61 12.21 26.07
N ILE A 396 -5.30 12.27 26.35
CA ILE A 396 -4.60 13.53 26.61
C ILE A 396 -4.62 14.40 25.35
N ALA A 397 -5.14 15.63 25.46
CA ALA A 397 -5.27 16.52 24.32
C ALA A 397 -3.93 17.06 23.83
N VAL A 398 -3.71 16.99 22.52
CA VAL A 398 -2.58 17.64 21.84
C VAL A 398 -2.84 19.13 21.75
N ARG A 399 -1.86 19.95 22.16
CA ARG A 399 -1.81 21.38 21.82
C ARG A 399 -0.91 21.57 20.62
N GLU A 400 -1.12 22.65 19.87
CA GLU A 400 -0.26 22.98 18.72
C GLU A 400 1.23 23.10 19.13
N THR A 401 1.51 23.55 20.35
CA THR A 401 2.88 23.63 20.91
C THR A 401 3.52 22.27 21.21
N ASP A 402 2.73 21.20 21.28
CA ASP A 402 3.22 19.84 21.53
C ASP A 402 3.63 19.15 20.20
N ILE A 403 3.23 19.72 19.05
CA ILE A 403 3.50 19.17 17.72
C ILE A 403 4.96 19.43 17.34
N VAL A 404 5.68 18.35 17.06
CA VAL A 404 7.08 18.37 16.59
C VAL A 404 7.19 18.12 15.08
N HIS A 405 6.12 17.59 14.46
CA HIS A 405 5.99 17.48 13.02
C HIS A 405 4.53 17.68 12.58
N PHE A 406 4.33 18.59 11.63
CA PHE A 406 3.03 18.88 11.03
C PHE A 406 2.81 18.02 9.78
N ALA A 407 1.57 17.66 9.50
CA ALA A 407 1.19 16.94 8.30
C ALA A 407 0.13 17.68 7.48
N SER A 408 -0.76 16.95 6.81
CA SER A 408 -1.65 17.52 5.80
C SER A 408 -2.73 18.43 6.40
N GLY A 409 -3.23 19.36 5.58
CA GLY A 409 -4.32 20.28 5.95
C GLY A 409 -5.71 19.64 6.01
N TRP A 410 -5.83 18.34 5.72
CA TRP A 410 -7.12 17.70 5.49
C TRP A 410 -7.95 17.53 6.76
N GLY A 411 -7.33 17.15 7.89
CA GLY A 411 -8.02 17.12 9.18
C GLY A 411 -8.51 18.52 9.61
N ALA A 412 -7.72 19.56 9.33
CA ALA A 412 -8.09 20.94 9.64
C ALA A 412 -9.28 21.43 8.78
N LEU A 413 -9.30 21.07 7.50
CA LEU A 413 -10.41 21.36 6.60
C LEU A 413 -11.70 20.66 7.07
N GLU A 414 -11.61 19.40 7.48
CA GLU A 414 -12.78 18.65 7.97
C GLU A 414 -13.31 19.25 9.28
N LEU A 415 -12.44 19.65 10.22
CA LEU A 415 -12.86 20.38 11.43
C LEU A 415 -13.62 21.67 11.11
N LEU A 416 -13.20 22.42 10.08
CA LEU A 416 -13.92 23.62 9.65
C LEU A 416 -15.30 23.29 9.09
N ARG A 417 -15.43 22.23 8.30
CA ARG A 417 -16.72 21.76 7.79
C ARG A 417 -17.64 21.35 8.94
N GLU A 418 -17.13 20.60 9.92
CA GLU A 418 -17.88 20.19 11.11
C GLU A 418 -18.40 21.38 11.92
N ARG A 419 -17.59 22.42 12.13
CA ARG A 419 -18.04 23.63 12.84
C ARG A 419 -19.19 24.36 12.15
N GLN A 420 -19.24 24.32 10.81
CA GLN A 420 -20.26 25.04 10.03
C GLN A 420 -21.52 24.21 9.76
N TYR A 421 -21.38 22.89 9.59
CA TYR A 421 -22.46 22.00 9.14
C TYR A 421 -22.74 20.82 10.08
N GLY A 422 -21.99 20.65 11.17
CA GLY A 422 -22.06 19.49 12.06
C GLY A 422 -21.48 18.21 11.44
N GLY A 423 -21.59 17.08 12.17
CA GLY A 423 -21.28 15.75 11.64
C GLY A 423 -20.54 14.82 12.59
N ALA A 424 -19.46 14.22 12.08
CA ALA A 424 -18.75 13.09 12.68
C ALA A 424 -18.04 13.44 14.01
N GLU A 425 -17.67 14.70 14.22
CA GLU A 425 -16.92 15.16 15.40
C GLU A 425 -15.59 14.41 15.52
N LEU A 426 -14.56 14.91 14.82
CA LEU A 426 -13.21 14.35 14.97
C LEU A 426 -12.77 14.37 16.46
N PRO A 427 -11.93 13.41 16.89
CA PRO A 427 -11.55 13.28 18.30
C PRO A 427 -10.94 14.56 18.88
N ALA A 428 -11.54 15.08 19.96
CA ALA A 428 -11.15 16.35 20.58
C ALA A 428 -9.75 16.34 21.21
N ASN A 429 -9.18 15.15 21.45
CA ASN A 429 -7.82 14.97 21.95
C ASN A 429 -6.75 15.20 20.87
N LEU A 430 -7.13 15.31 19.59
CA LEU A 430 -6.21 15.52 18.47
C LEU A 430 -6.27 16.97 17.97
N CYS A 431 -5.12 17.47 17.51
CA CYS A 431 -4.99 18.83 17.04
C CYS A 431 -4.72 18.83 15.53
N PHE A 432 -5.61 19.46 14.75
CA PHE A 432 -5.37 19.72 13.33
C PHE A 432 -5.33 21.23 13.11
N PRO A 433 -4.15 21.87 13.20
CA PRO A 433 -4.02 23.32 13.14
C PRO A 433 -4.46 23.90 11.78
N ALA A 434 -5.18 25.02 11.79
CA ALA A 434 -5.56 25.69 10.54
C ALA A 434 -4.35 26.19 9.72
N SER A 435 -3.17 26.31 10.35
CA SER A 435 -1.89 26.64 9.72
C SER A 435 -1.41 25.58 8.72
N THR A 436 -1.97 24.35 8.73
CA THR A 436 -1.64 23.30 7.76
C THR A 436 -2.50 23.34 6.49
N LEU A 437 -3.51 24.21 6.41
CA LEU A 437 -4.28 24.41 5.18
C LEU A 437 -3.39 24.94 4.06
N GLY A 438 -3.39 24.25 2.92
CA GLY A 438 -2.53 24.58 1.79
C GLY A 438 -3.23 24.47 0.44
N PRO A 439 -2.45 24.47 -0.67
CA PRO A 439 -2.97 24.49 -2.03
C PRO A 439 -3.93 23.33 -2.35
N GLU A 440 -3.74 22.15 -1.77
CA GLU A 440 -4.64 21.01 -1.99
C GLU A 440 -6.02 21.21 -1.36
N GLN A 441 -6.12 21.92 -0.23
CA GLN A 441 -7.37 22.17 0.48
C GLN A 441 -8.06 23.45 0.01
N GLU A 442 -7.32 24.40 -0.57
CA GLU A 442 -7.83 25.73 -0.91
C GLU A 442 -9.13 25.72 -1.75
N PRO A 443 -9.26 24.94 -2.85
CA PRO A 443 -10.53 24.92 -3.61
C PRO A 443 -11.74 24.51 -2.75
N TRP A 444 -11.54 23.57 -1.84
CA TRP A 444 -12.58 23.06 -0.93
C TRP A 444 -12.87 24.03 0.21
N LEU A 445 -11.85 24.76 0.68
CA LEU A 445 -12.02 25.84 1.63
C LEU A 445 -12.87 26.99 1.03
N ARG A 446 -12.67 27.30 -0.25
CA ARG A 446 -13.50 28.25 -1.00
C ARG A 446 -14.93 27.75 -1.18
N LEU A 447 -15.11 26.46 -1.51
CA LEU A 447 -16.44 25.84 -1.49
C LEU A 447 -17.13 25.99 -0.13
N LEU A 448 -16.40 25.78 0.96
CA LEU A 448 -16.95 25.87 2.32
C LEU A 448 -17.34 27.30 2.71
N LYS A 449 -16.47 28.29 2.43
CA LYS A 449 -16.65 29.70 2.82
C LYS A 449 -17.61 30.47 1.91
N ASP A 450 -17.44 30.32 0.61
CA ASP A 450 -18.17 31.10 -0.40
C ASP A 450 -19.39 30.33 -0.94
N GLY A 451 -19.46 29.03 -0.66
CA GLY A 451 -20.46 28.12 -1.22
C GLY A 451 -20.26 27.85 -2.71
N ILE A 452 -19.09 28.18 -3.27
CA ILE A 452 -18.74 27.98 -4.67
C ILE A 452 -17.36 27.33 -4.77
N LEU A 453 -17.28 26.20 -5.46
CA LEU A 453 -15.99 25.64 -5.88
C LEU A 453 -15.46 26.47 -7.08
N PRO A 454 -14.31 27.15 -6.95
CA PRO A 454 -13.79 28.02 -8.00
C PRO A 454 -13.43 27.23 -9.26
N ALA A 455 -13.53 27.89 -10.42
CA ALA A 455 -13.02 27.35 -11.67
C ALA A 455 -11.49 27.51 -11.74
N ASP A 456 -10.81 26.45 -12.16
CA ASP A 456 -9.40 26.52 -12.53
C ASP A 456 -9.25 27.09 -13.95
N ALA A 457 -8.02 27.48 -14.30
CA ALA A 457 -7.71 27.83 -15.67
C ALA A 457 -7.85 26.58 -16.58
N PRO A 458 -8.29 26.72 -17.84
CA PRO A 458 -8.57 25.62 -18.77
C PRO A 458 -7.52 24.50 -18.86
N ASP A 459 -6.24 24.87 -18.80
CA ASP A 459 -5.11 23.93 -18.96
C ASP A 459 -4.53 23.43 -17.62
N THR A 460 -5.19 23.73 -16.49
CA THR A 460 -4.72 23.34 -15.15
C THR A 460 -5.31 22.00 -14.76
N LEU A 461 -4.44 21.07 -14.33
CA LEU A 461 -4.87 19.79 -13.78
C LEU A 461 -5.23 19.94 -12.29
N PRO A 462 -6.24 19.21 -11.78
CA PRO A 462 -6.65 19.30 -10.39
C PRO A 462 -5.54 18.98 -9.40
N VAL A 463 -5.44 19.82 -8.36
CA VAL A 463 -4.43 19.69 -7.30
C VAL A 463 -4.81 18.69 -6.22
N SER A 464 -6.07 18.28 -6.13
CA SER A 464 -6.55 17.33 -5.12
C SER A 464 -7.87 16.69 -5.53
N TRP A 465 -8.30 15.66 -4.77
CA TRP A 465 -9.60 15.04 -4.89
C TRP A 465 -10.27 14.94 -3.51
N LEU A 466 -11.61 14.87 -3.50
CA LEU A 466 -12.42 14.45 -2.36
C LEU A 466 -13.53 13.52 -2.88
N THR A 467 -14.01 12.62 -2.03
CA THR A 467 -15.04 11.62 -2.35
C THR A 467 -16.13 11.52 -1.29
N SER A 468 -16.00 12.27 -0.20
CA SER A 468 -16.96 12.28 0.90
C SER A 468 -18.35 12.71 0.45
N SER A 469 -19.36 11.92 0.85
CA SER A 469 -20.79 12.25 0.62
C SER A 469 -21.19 13.58 1.26
N ARG A 470 -20.57 13.97 2.38
CA ARG A 470 -20.83 15.25 3.06
C ARG A 470 -20.34 16.43 2.21
N TRP A 471 -19.18 16.28 1.58
CA TRP A 471 -18.64 17.27 0.65
C TRP A 471 -19.40 17.28 -0.68
N LEU A 472 -19.90 16.13 -1.14
CA LEU A 472 -20.71 16.03 -2.35
C LEU A 472 -21.98 16.89 -2.26
N GLN A 473 -22.66 16.87 -1.10
CA GLN A 473 -23.84 17.71 -0.86
C GLN A 473 -23.52 19.22 -0.97
N LEU A 474 -22.38 19.65 -0.43
CA LEU A 474 -21.93 21.05 -0.54
C LEU A 474 -21.63 21.42 -2.00
N LEU A 475 -20.95 20.52 -2.73
CA LEU A 475 -20.63 20.73 -4.14
C LEU A 475 -21.89 20.78 -5.01
N GLU A 476 -22.87 19.91 -4.75
CA GLU A 476 -24.16 19.93 -5.44
C GLU A 476 -24.91 21.24 -5.21
N ALA A 477 -24.93 21.75 -3.97
CA ALA A 477 -25.49 23.06 -3.66
C ALA A 477 -24.76 24.21 -4.38
N SER A 478 -23.43 24.11 -4.52
CA SER A 478 -22.62 25.07 -5.29
C SER A 478 -23.06 25.14 -6.75
N LEU A 479 -23.38 24.00 -7.40
CA LEU A 479 -23.80 23.97 -8.81
C LEU A 479 -25.07 24.79 -9.09
N SER A 480 -25.89 25.07 -8.07
CA SER A 480 -27.12 25.87 -8.21
C SER A 480 -26.88 27.38 -8.04
N ARG A 481 -25.68 27.81 -7.63
CA ARG A 481 -25.34 29.21 -7.42
C ARG A 481 -24.80 29.87 -8.68
N PRO A 482 -25.01 31.20 -8.88
CA PRO A 482 -24.35 31.94 -9.95
C PRO A 482 -22.83 31.74 -9.91
N GLY A 483 -22.24 31.26 -11.01
CA GLY A 483 -20.80 30.96 -11.13
C GLY A 483 -20.36 29.63 -10.51
N GLY A 484 -21.23 28.94 -9.78
CA GLY A 484 -20.89 27.67 -9.13
C GLY A 484 -20.96 26.45 -10.05
N ARG A 485 -21.69 26.54 -11.17
CA ARG A 485 -21.65 25.55 -12.27
C ARG A 485 -20.58 25.94 -13.28
N ASN A 486 -19.41 25.32 -13.18
CA ASN A 486 -18.24 25.61 -13.99
C ASN A 486 -17.47 24.32 -14.30
N VAL A 487 -16.41 24.43 -15.11
CA VAL A 487 -15.60 23.30 -15.59
C VAL A 487 -15.07 22.46 -14.43
N THR A 488 -14.44 23.09 -13.42
CA THR A 488 -13.85 22.40 -12.27
C THR A 488 -14.92 21.77 -11.38
N SER A 489 -15.98 22.50 -11.04
CA SER A 489 -17.03 21.98 -10.16
C SER A 489 -17.80 20.80 -10.75
N LEU A 490 -18.06 20.81 -12.06
CA LEU A 490 -18.67 19.69 -12.77
C LEU A 490 -17.74 18.47 -12.85
N LEU A 491 -16.44 18.68 -13.06
CA LEU A 491 -15.45 17.60 -13.04
C LEU A 491 -15.42 16.91 -11.68
N HIS A 492 -15.29 17.68 -10.59
CA HIS A 492 -15.28 17.15 -9.23
C HIS A 492 -16.61 16.46 -8.89
N TYR A 493 -17.74 17.06 -9.26
CA TYR A 493 -19.06 16.48 -9.02
C TYR A 493 -19.20 15.13 -9.71
N GLY A 494 -18.80 15.03 -10.98
CA GLY A 494 -18.81 13.76 -11.71
C GLY A 494 -17.90 12.71 -11.08
N ASN A 495 -16.71 13.10 -10.62
CA ASN A 495 -15.78 12.18 -9.95
C ASN A 495 -16.35 11.64 -8.63
N MET A 496 -16.93 12.53 -7.82
CA MET A 496 -17.55 12.16 -6.54
C MET A 496 -18.77 11.26 -6.72
N LEU A 497 -19.61 11.53 -7.72
CA LEU A 497 -20.74 10.68 -8.07
C LEU A 497 -20.29 9.30 -8.55
N PHE A 498 -19.25 9.23 -9.38
CA PHE A 498 -18.77 7.95 -9.92
C PHE A 498 -18.09 7.07 -8.86
N GLU A 499 -17.42 7.69 -7.89
CA GLU A 499 -16.79 7.00 -6.76
C GLU A 499 -17.76 6.71 -5.61
N HIS A 500 -18.99 7.24 -5.66
CA HIS A 500 -19.99 7.06 -4.61
C HIS A 500 -20.33 5.57 -4.41
N TRP A 501 -20.32 5.14 -3.14
CA TRP A 501 -20.52 3.76 -2.70
C TRP A 501 -21.02 3.67 -1.24
N ASP A 502 -21.78 2.62 -0.92
CA ASP A 502 -22.35 2.35 0.41
C ASP A 502 -21.36 1.46 1.13
N GLU A 503 -20.59 2.08 2.01
CA GLU A 503 -19.57 1.38 2.78
C GLU A 503 -20.14 0.63 3.99
N SER A 504 -21.45 0.69 4.24
CA SER A 504 -22.08 -0.12 5.30
C SER A 504 -22.05 -1.63 5.02
N HIS A 505 -21.69 -2.03 3.80
CA HIS A 505 -21.56 -3.41 3.39
C HIS A 505 -20.08 -3.82 3.33
N VAL A 506 -19.71 -4.88 4.07
CA VAL A 506 -18.43 -5.57 3.85
C VAL A 506 -18.39 -6.14 2.43
N ALA A 507 -17.21 -6.38 1.88
CA ALA A 507 -17.10 -6.78 0.48
C ALA A 507 -17.83 -8.09 0.13
N ALA A 508 -17.93 -9.05 1.05
CA ALA A 508 -18.77 -10.24 0.90
C ALA A 508 -20.26 -9.94 0.74
N GLU A 509 -20.71 -8.76 1.16
CA GLU A 509 -22.08 -8.26 1.04
C GLU A 509 -22.22 -7.14 -0.01
N ALA A 510 -21.16 -6.82 -0.77
CA ALA A 510 -21.17 -5.79 -1.81
C ALA A 510 -22.22 -6.06 -2.92
N GLU A 511 -22.67 -7.31 -3.07
CA GLU A 511 -23.81 -7.69 -3.91
C GLU A 511 -25.13 -7.01 -3.52
N LYS A 512 -25.19 -6.32 -2.37
CA LYS A 512 -26.38 -5.61 -1.88
C LYS A 512 -26.51 -4.16 -2.38
N TRP A 513 -25.48 -3.54 -2.98
CA TRP A 513 -25.66 -2.22 -3.61
C TRP A 513 -26.52 -2.37 -4.88
N PRO A 514 -27.70 -1.74 -4.98
CA PRO A 514 -28.60 -1.98 -6.10
C PRO A 514 -28.00 -1.52 -7.43
N GLU A 515 -27.97 -2.41 -8.43
CA GLU A 515 -27.45 -2.09 -9.79
C GLU A 515 -28.14 -0.85 -10.39
N SER A 516 -29.42 -0.62 -10.05
CA SER A 516 -30.18 0.55 -10.47
C SER A 516 -29.63 1.87 -9.90
N GLU A 517 -29.23 1.90 -8.64
CA GLU A 517 -28.60 3.07 -8.02
C GLU A 517 -27.21 3.30 -8.59
N GLN A 518 -26.44 2.22 -8.77
CA GLN A 518 -25.14 2.29 -9.43
C GLN A 518 -25.24 2.96 -10.80
N LYS A 519 -26.16 2.49 -11.66
CA LYS A 519 -26.39 3.06 -12.99
C LYS A 519 -26.86 4.50 -12.94
N ARG A 520 -27.64 4.89 -11.93
CA ARG A 520 -28.09 6.28 -11.72
C ARG A 520 -26.89 7.20 -11.46
N PHE A 521 -26.02 6.86 -10.51
CA PHE A 521 -24.83 7.65 -10.20
C PHE A 521 -23.87 7.73 -11.39
N GLU A 522 -23.69 6.63 -12.14
CA GLU A 522 -22.90 6.64 -13.39
C GLU A 522 -23.48 7.60 -14.43
N ALA A 523 -24.80 7.59 -14.64
CA ALA A 523 -25.43 8.47 -15.61
C ALA A 523 -25.28 9.95 -15.22
N MET A 524 -25.40 10.26 -13.93
CA MET A 524 -25.18 11.62 -13.41
C MET A 524 -23.70 12.05 -13.57
N ALA A 525 -22.77 11.16 -13.27
CA ALA A 525 -21.34 11.42 -13.46
C ALA A 525 -20.99 11.68 -14.93
N GLU A 526 -21.51 10.85 -15.83
CA GLU A 526 -21.35 11.01 -17.27
C GLU A 526 -21.87 12.37 -17.75
N ALA A 527 -23.07 12.76 -17.31
CA ALA A 527 -23.66 14.05 -17.67
C ALA A 527 -22.79 15.21 -17.19
N ALA A 528 -22.29 15.15 -15.96
CA ALA A 528 -21.41 16.18 -15.39
C ALA A 528 -20.09 16.31 -16.17
N TRP A 529 -19.44 15.19 -16.52
CA TRP A 529 -18.20 15.23 -17.32
C TRP A 529 -18.41 15.73 -18.75
N ARG A 530 -19.51 15.32 -19.41
CA ARG A 530 -19.86 15.83 -20.74
C ARG A 530 -20.09 17.33 -20.71
N GLU A 531 -20.77 17.83 -19.68
CA GLU A 531 -21.02 19.26 -19.56
C GLU A 531 -19.74 20.03 -19.23
N SER A 532 -18.90 19.52 -18.33
CA SER A 532 -17.57 20.09 -18.06
C SER A 532 -16.77 20.26 -19.36
N ASP A 533 -16.72 19.22 -20.18
CA ASP A 533 -15.99 19.21 -21.46
C ASP A 533 -16.62 20.14 -22.51
N ALA A 534 -17.95 20.31 -22.48
CA ALA A 534 -18.66 21.21 -23.38
C ALA A 534 -18.47 22.69 -23.03
N LEU A 535 -18.35 23.02 -21.74
CA LEU A 535 -18.04 24.39 -21.28
C LEU A 535 -16.63 24.81 -21.67
N CYS A 536 -15.67 23.90 -21.51
CA CYS A 536 -14.30 24.06 -21.97
C CYS A 536 -13.69 22.66 -22.14
N PRO A 537 -13.03 22.36 -23.26
CA PRO A 537 -12.42 21.06 -23.47
C PRO A 537 -11.54 20.66 -22.27
N ASN A 538 -11.88 19.53 -21.63
CA ASN A 538 -11.27 19.14 -20.36
C ASN A 538 -10.63 17.75 -20.50
N PRO A 539 -9.29 17.64 -20.41
CA PRO A 539 -8.60 16.37 -20.64
C PRO A 539 -8.98 15.31 -19.59
N VAL A 540 -9.19 15.69 -18.33
CA VAL A 540 -9.57 14.73 -17.27
C VAL A 540 -11.02 14.26 -17.47
N ALA A 541 -11.94 15.15 -17.84
CA ALA A 541 -13.33 14.77 -18.13
C ALA A 541 -13.41 13.81 -19.33
N LYS A 542 -12.69 14.08 -20.43
CA LYS A 542 -12.59 13.17 -21.59
C LYS A 542 -12.01 11.82 -21.19
N ARG A 543 -10.93 11.81 -20.39
CA ARG A 543 -10.36 10.57 -19.85
C ARG A 543 -11.38 9.79 -19.02
N ASN A 544 -12.14 10.45 -18.16
CA ASN A 544 -13.15 9.79 -17.33
C ASN A 544 -14.28 9.18 -18.16
N LEU A 545 -14.72 9.87 -19.22
CA LEU A 545 -15.65 9.30 -20.20
C LEU A 545 -15.05 8.09 -20.92
N ALA A 546 -13.76 8.13 -21.28
CA ALA A 546 -13.07 6.98 -21.86
C ALA A 546 -13.04 5.77 -20.91
N VAL A 547 -12.76 6.00 -19.62
CA VAL A 547 -12.77 4.97 -18.56
C VAL A 547 -14.17 4.40 -18.36
N LEU A 548 -15.20 5.24 -18.30
CA LEU A 548 -16.59 4.81 -18.18
C LEU A 548 -17.01 3.90 -19.34
N GLU A 549 -16.72 4.30 -20.58
CA GLU A 549 -17.04 3.50 -21.76
C GLU A 549 -16.26 2.18 -21.78
N ARG A 550 -15.02 2.18 -21.29
CA ARG A 550 -14.24 0.95 -21.10
C ARG A 550 -14.94 0.00 -20.12
N LEU A 551 -15.39 0.50 -18.97
CA LEU A 551 -16.07 -0.31 -17.95
C LEU A 551 -17.41 -0.86 -18.44
N ARG A 552 -18.11 -0.13 -19.31
CA ARG A 552 -19.31 -0.59 -20.03
C ARG A 552 -19.02 -1.58 -21.17
N GLY A 553 -17.76 -1.86 -21.47
CA GLY A 553 -17.35 -2.71 -22.59
C GLY A 553 -17.42 -2.04 -23.97
N ASN A 554 -17.73 -0.74 -24.03
CA ASN A 554 -17.83 0.06 -25.26
C ASN A 554 -16.44 0.51 -25.75
N LYS A 555 -15.64 -0.46 -26.22
CA LYS A 555 -14.22 -0.24 -26.55
C LYS A 555 -13.98 0.89 -27.55
N ASP A 556 -14.79 0.98 -28.61
CA ASP A 556 -14.60 2.00 -29.67
C ASP A 556 -14.95 3.41 -29.20
N ARG A 557 -15.98 3.55 -28.37
CA ARG A 557 -16.30 4.85 -27.73
C ARG A 557 -15.21 5.28 -26.76
N SER A 558 -14.66 4.34 -25.99
CA SER A 558 -13.52 4.61 -25.11
C SER A 558 -12.32 5.14 -25.91
N GLU A 559 -11.97 4.49 -27.03
CA GLU A 559 -10.87 4.93 -27.90
C GLU A 559 -11.14 6.31 -28.52
N MET A 560 -12.37 6.59 -28.97
CA MET A 560 -12.76 7.90 -29.49
C MET A 560 -12.52 9.02 -28.47
N TYR A 561 -12.82 8.80 -27.18
CA TYR A 561 -12.56 9.79 -26.14
C TYR A 561 -11.07 10.01 -25.90
N TYR A 562 -10.26 8.95 -25.92
CA TYR A 562 -8.81 9.11 -25.82
C TYR A 562 -8.22 9.81 -27.05
N ASP A 563 -8.70 9.53 -28.25
CA ASP A 563 -8.28 10.25 -29.46
C ASP A 563 -8.57 11.75 -29.33
N ALA A 564 -9.81 12.10 -28.98
CA ALA A 564 -10.21 13.48 -28.76
C ALA A 564 -9.45 14.17 -27.61
N LEU A 565 -8.97 13.40 -26.62
CA LEU A 565 -8.12 13.89 -25.54
C LEU A 565 -6.73 14.29 -26.05
N PHE A 566 -6.13 13.51 -26.95
CA PHE A 566 -4.78 13.78 -27.48
C PHE A 566 -4.71 14.88 -28.55
N GLU A 567 -5.86 15.43 -28.94
CA GLU A 567 -5.98 16.69 -29.67
C GLU A 567 -5.78 17.91 -28.76
N LEU A 568 -5.87 17.74 -27.42
CA LEU A 568 -5.64 18.82 -26.46
C LEU A 568 -4.16 18.92 -26.09
N PRO A 569 -3.55 20.13 -26.12
CA PRO A 569 -2.16 20.32 -25.70
C PRO A 569 -1.88 19.83 -24.27
N ALA A 570 -2.81 20.06 -23.34
CA ALA A 570 -2.70 19.66 -21.94
C ALA A 570 -2.57 18.14 -21.73
N ALA A 571 -3.06 17.31 -22.65
CA ALA A 571 -2.88 15.86 -22.58
C ALA A 571 -1.42 15.42 -22.85
N ARG A 572 -0.62 16.30 -23.45
CA ARG A 572 0.77 16.03 -23.84
C ARG A 572 1.78 16.60 -22.84
N THR A 573 1.33 17.27 -21.78
CA THR A 573 2.20 17.83 -20.73
C THR A 573 2.43 16.88 -19.57
N ASP A 574 1.56 15.90 -19.37
CA ASP A 574 1.68 14.91 -18.29
C ASP A 574 1.68 13.47 -18.84
N PHE A 575 2.68 12.68 -18.45
CA PHE A 575 2.84 11.32 -18.97
C PHE A 575 1.70 10.37 -18.58
N ALA A 576 0.91 10.68 -17.54
CA ALA A 576 -0.14 9.80 -17.03
C ALA A 576 -1.20 9.49 -18.10
N PHE A 577 -1.58 10.48 -18.92
CA PHE A 577 -2.51 10.27 -20.03
C PHE A 577 -1.93 9.31 -21.07
N ALA A 578 -0.66 9.49 -21.44
CA ALA A 578 0.01 8.65 -22.43
C ALA A 578 0.19 7.22 -21.93
N ALA A 579 0.58 7.05 -20.66
CA ALA A 579 0.77 5.75 -20.04
C ALA A 579 -0.54 4.94 -20.02
N GLU A 580 -1.63 5.57 -19.62
CA GLU A 580 -2.95 4.92 -19.60
C GLU A 580 -3.43 4.57 -21.01
N TYR A 581 -3.32 5.50 -21.97
CA TYR A 581 -3.82 5.26 -23.32
C TYR A 581 -2.98 4.24 -24.09
N MET A 582 -1.66 4.29 -23.98
CA MET A 582 -0.77 3.29 -24.58
C MET A 582 -1.03 1.89 -23.99
N SER A 583 -1.22 1.78 -22.67
CA SER A 583 -1.61 0.52 -22.03
C SER A 583 -2.92 -0.03 -22.62
N TRP A 584 -3.92 0.84 -22.78
CA TRP A 584 -5.20 0.48 -23.40
C TRP A 584 -5.07 0.01 -24.86
N LEU A 585 -4.30 0.72 -25.68
CA LEU A 585 -4.07 0.35 -27.09
C LEU A 585 -3.33 -0.98 -27.21
N ASN A 586 -2.31 -1.20 -26.37
CA ASN A 586 -1.56 -2.46 -26.33
C ASN A 586 -2.44 -3.64 -25.94
N ALA A 587 -3.29 -3.50 -24.92
CA ALA A 587 -4.22 -4.54 -24.52
C ALA A 587 -5.24 -4.90 -25.62
N ARG A 588 -5.46 -4.01 -26.59
CA ARG A 588 -6.33 -4.22 -27.75
C ARG A 588 -5.61 -4.64 -29.03
N GLY A 589 -4.29 -4.82 -28.97
CA GLY A 589 -3.48 -5.13 -30.15
C GLY A 589 -3.39 -4.00 -31.18
N LYS A 590 -3.64 -2.75 -30.79
CA LYS A 590 -3.58 -1.56 -31.66
C LYS A 590 -2.16 -0.98 -31.70
N TYR A 591 -1.19 -1.82 -32.05
CA TYR A 591 0.23 -1.53 -31.86
C TYR A 591 0.75 -0.39 -32.76
N GLU A 592 0.26 -0.28 -34.00
CA GLU A 592 0.62 0.80 -34.92
C GLU A 592 0.21 2.16 -34.37
N LYS A 593 -1.00 2.24 -33.80
CA LYS A 593 -1.55 3.45 -33.20
C LYS A 593 -0.81 3.81 -31.91
N ALA A 594 -0.52 2.82 -31.06
CA ALA A 594 0.28 3.03 -29.86
C ALA A 594 1.70 3.52 -30.19
N TRP A 595 2.31 2.96 -31.25
CA TRP A 595 3.62 3.41 -31.75
C TRP A 595 3.57 4.83 -32.32
N ALA A 596 2.55 5.17 -33.11
CA ALA A 596 2.34 6.51 -33.62
C ALA A 596 2.18 7.53 -32.47
N LEU A 597 1.37 7.20 -31.46
CA LEU A 597 1.24 8.00 -30.25
C LEU A 597 2.60 8.21 -29.59
N PHE A 598 3.33 7.12 -29.28
CA PHE A 598 4.67 7.18 -28.68
C PHE A 598 5.61 8.11 -29.43
N THR A 599 5.71 7.95 -30.76
CA THR A 599 6.60 8.78 -31.59
C THR A 599 6.21 10.26 -31.63
N SER A 600 4.95 10.59 -31.33
CA SER A 600 4.46 11.97 -31.24
C SER A 600 4.66 12.63 -29.86
N LEU A 601 5.06 11.87 -28.84
CA LEU A 601 5.23 12.38 -27.48
C LEU A 601 6.56 13.16 -27.33
N PRO A 602 6.59 14.18 -26.46
CA PRO A 602 7.83 14.84 -26.05
C PRO A 602 8.89 13.85 -25.57
N GLU A 603 10.17 14.18 -25.76
CA GLU A 603 11.28 13.30 -25.40
C GLU A 603 11.30 12.96 -23.91
N GLU A 604 10.94 13.91 -23.05
CA GLU A 604 10.88 13.75 -21.60
C GLU A 604 9.85 12.68 -21.20
N ILE A 605 8.67 12.68 -21.85
CA ILE A 605 7.62 11.68 -21.62
C ILE A 605 8.03 10.32 -22.18
N ARG A 606 8.68 10.28 -23.35
CA ARG A 606 9.14 9.01 -23.96
C ARG A 606 10.13 8.25 -23.08
N ARG A 607 10.90 8.96 -22.25
CA ARG A 607 11.90 8.39 -21.33
C ARG A 607 11.32 7.88 -20.01
N VAL A 608 10.03 8.07 -19.74
CA VAL A 608 9.38 7.50 -18.55
C VAL A 608 9.30 5.99 -18.70
N ASP A 609 9.65 5.24 -17.64
CA ASP A 609 9.78 3.78 -17.67
C ASP A 609 8.52 3.09 -18.24
N ARG A 610 7.32 3.44 -17.75
CA ARG A 610 6.05 2.88 -18.23
C ARG A 610 5.80 3.14 -19.72
N ILE A 611 6.17 4.31 -20.21
CA ILE A 611 6.06 4.66 -21.63
C ILE A 611 7.06 3.85 -22.46
N THR A 612 8.31 3.75 -22.00
CA THR A 612 9.39 3.00 -22.64
C THR A 612 9.05 1.51 -22.74
N ILE A 613 8.60 0.89 -21.64
CA ILE A 613 8.20 -0.52 -21.61
C ILE A 613 7.00 -0.74 -22.54
N SER A 614 6.00 0.13 -22.48
CA SER A 614 4.82 0.04 -23.35
C SER A 614 5.19 0.19 -24.83
N ALA A 615 6.13 1.09 -25.17
CA ALA A 615 6.65 1.25 -26.53
C ALA A 615 7.47 0.04 -26.99
N ALA A 616 8.22 -0.60 -26.10
CA ALA A 616 8.97 -1.82 -26.40
C ALA A 616 8.05 -2.99 -26.74
N VAL A 617 6.92 -3.12 -26.03
CA VAL A 617 5.86 -4.07 -26.39
C VAL A 617 5.30 -3.77 -27.79
N CYS A 618 5.04 -2.50 -28.12
CA CYS A 618 4.59 -2.11 -29.47
C CYS A 618 5.61 -2.51 -30.53
N ALA A 619 6.88 -2.14 -30.32
CA ALA A 619 7.98 -2.41 -31.24
C ALA A 619 8.11 -3.91 -31.51
N LEU A 620 8.08 -4.72 -30.44
CA LEU A 620 8.12 -6.18 -30.53
C LEU A 620 6.99 -6.73 -31.40
N LYS A 621 5.76 -6.27 -31.18
CA LYS A 621 4.56 -6.74 -31.90
C LYS A 621 4.51 -6.28 -33.34
N LEU A 622 5.18 -5.18 -33.66
CA LEU A 622 5.40 -4.69 -35.03
C LEU A 622 6.67 -5.25 -35.68
N ASN A 623 7.32 -6.25 -35.06
CA ASN A 623 8.58 -6.84 -35.51
C ASN A 623 9.74 -5.82 -35.69
N LYS A 624 9.67 -4.69 -34.99
CA LYS A 624 10.73 -3.68 -34.90
C LYS A 624 11.68 -4.05 -33.76
N LEU A 625 12.47 -5.10 -33.97
CA LEU A 625 13.33 -5.65 -32.91
C LEU A 625 14.53 -4.74 -32.59
N ASP A 626 14.95 -3.93 -33.56
CA ASP A 626 16.03 -2.97 -33.39
C ASP A 626 15.64 -1.90 -32.35
N GLY A 627 16.48 -1.76 -31.31
CA GLY A 627 16.27 -0.78 -30.24
C GLY A 627 15.46 -1.28 -29.04
N ILE A 628 15.01 -2.54 -29.01
CA ILE A 628 14.38 -3.12 -27.80
C ILE A 628 15.43 -3.50 -26.75
N GLY A 629 16.61 -3.97 -27.18
CA GLY A 629 17.70 -4.43 -26.30
C GLY A 629 18.01 -3.53 -25.08
N PRO A 630 18.13 -2.19 -25.25
CA PRO A 630 18.38 -1.26 -24.14
C PRO A 630 17.37 -1.34 -22.99
N VAL A 631 16.11 -1.71 -23.25
CA VAL A 631 15.06 -1.85 -22.23
C VAL A 631 15.45 -2.89 -21.17
N PHE A 632 16.18 -3.93 -21.57
CA PHE A 632 16.61 -5.01 -20.67
C PHE A 632 17.91 -4.70 -19.92
N ALA A 633 18.63 -3.65 -20.32
CA ALA A 633 19.88 -3.23 -19.69
C ALA A 633 19.69 -2.12 -18.65
N GLN A 634 18.48 -1.53 -18.58
CA GLN A 634 18.13 -0.47 -17.63
C GLN A 634 17.35 -1.05 -16.45
N GLU A 635 17.63 -0.51 -15.25
CA GLU A 635 16.75 -0.70 -14.10
C GLU A 635 15.58 0.29 -14.15
N HIS A 636 14.36 -0.24 -14.22
CA HIS A 636 13.12 0.53 -14.24
C HIS A 636 12.61 0.74 -12.81
N ALA A 637 12.22 1.95 -12.46
CA ALA A 637 11.77 2.32 -11.13
C ALA A 637 10.35 1.86 -10.83
N ASP A 638 9.43 2.07 -11.77
CA ASP A 638 8.01 1.75 -11.61
C ASP A 638 7.72 0.34 -12.16
N ILE A 639 8.09 -0.68 -11.38
CA ILE A 639 7.72 -2.09 -11.61
C ILE A 639 6.82 -2.54 -10.47
N ARG A 640 5.61 -3.00 -10.80
CA ARG A 640 4.60 -3.42 -9.81
C ARG A 640 5.00 -4.76 -9.20
N GLU A 641 4.74 -4.94 -7.91
CA GLU A 641 4.90 -6.24 -7.25
C GLU A 641 4.22 -7.36 -8.04
N GLY A 642 4.97 -8.42 -8.34
CA GLY A 642 4.45 -9.57 -9.12
C GLY A 642 4.22 -9.33 -10.60
N GLU A 643 4.60 -8.18 -11.15
CA GLU A 643 4.51 -7.90 -12.59
C GLU A 643 5.59 -8.65 -13.38
N ASN A 644 5.17 -9.39 -14.41
CA ASN A 644 6.08 -10.16 -15.29
C ASN A 644 6.32 -9.50 -16.65
N SER A 645 5.91 -8.23 -16.84
CA SER A 645 5.90 -7.58 -18.16
C SER A 645 7.27 -7.56 -18.84
N LEU A 646 8.35 -7.30 -18.09
CA LEU A 646 9.72 -7.29 -18.61
C LEU A 646 10.21 -8.69 -18.99
N THR A 647 9.93 -9.72 -18.17
CA THR A 647 10.31 -11.09 -18.49
C THR A 647 9.51 -11.66 -19.66
N ASP A 648 8.21 -11.37 -19.73
CA ASP A 648 7.36 -11.78 -20.85
C ASP A 648 7.81 -11.12 -22.17
N LEU A 649 8.19 -9.84 -22.10
CA LEU A 649 8.80 -9.10 -23.21
C LEU A 649 10.16 -9.72 -23.61
N TRP A 650 11.00 -10.10 -22.64
CA TRP A 650 12.30 -10.74 -22.87
C TRP A 650 12.18 -12.08 -23.59
N PHE A 651 11.29 -12.96 -23.11
CA PHE A 651 11.11 -14.28 -23.72
C PHE A 651 10.54 -14.16 -25.13
N GLU A 652 9.55 -13.30 -25.36
CA GLU A 652 9.02 -13.10 -26.71
C GLU A 652 10.07 -12.46 -27.65
N TYR A 653 10.88 -11.51 -27.17
CA TYR A 653 11.97 -10.92 -27.94
C TYR A 653 12.98 -11.97 -28.40
N ASN A 654 13.43 -12.84 -27.50
CA ASN A 654 14.37 -13.92 -27.85
C ASN A 654 13.73 -14.99 -28.75
N ALA A 655 12.46 -15.34 -28.52
CA ALA A 655 11.72 -16.25 -29.38
C ALA A 655 11.65 -15.73 -30.83
N ARG A 656 11.35 -14.45 -31.02
CA ARG A 656 11.32 -13.82 -32.36
C ARG A 656 12.70 -13.82 -33.01
N LYS A 657 13.76 -13.46 -32.27
CA LYS A 657 15.14 -13.51 -32.79
C LYS A 657 15.55 -14.92 -33.19
N LEU A 658 15.19 -15.92 -32.39
CA LEU A 658 15.46 -17.32 -32.68
C LEU A 658 14.76 -17.76 -33.97
N GLY A 659 13.48 -17.44 -34.12
CA GLY A 659 12.73 -17.75 -35.34
C GLY A 659 13.33 -17.09 -36.59
N LEU A 660 13.68 -15.79 -36.53
CA LEU A 660 14.36 -15.09 -37.63
C LEU A 660 15.72 -15.74 -37.97
N SER A 661 16.49 -16.15 -36.96
CA SER A 661 17.77 -16.85 -37.16
C SER A 661 17.63 -18.20 -37.85
N ARG A 662 16.44 -18.81 -37.76
CA ARG A 662 16.07 -20.07 -38.42
C ARG A 662 15.46 -19.85 -39.81
N GLY A 663 15.44 -18.62 -40.30
CA GLY A 663 14.93 -18.27 -41.62
C GLY A 663 13.41 -18.11 -41.70
N LEU A 664 12.70 -18.05 -40.57
CA LEU A 664 11.28 -17.71 -40.55
C LEU A 664 11.10 -16.22 -40.85
N SER A 665 10.05 -15.89 -41.60
CA SER A 665 9.60 -14.53 -41.83
C SER A 665 8.85 -13.97 -40.60
N PRO A 666 8.80 -12.63 -40.43
CA PRO A 666 8.01 -11.99 -39.37
C PRO A 666 6.54 -12.43 -39.31
N GLU A 667 5.94 -12.76 -40.46
CA GLU A 667 4.57 -13.23 -40.60
C GLU A 667 4.37 -14.66 -40.07
N GLU A 668 5.41 -15.50 -40.13
CA GLU A 668 5.42 -16.87 -39.59
C GLU A 668 5.60 -16.90 -38.06
N LEU A 669 6.04 -15.79 -37.44
CA LEU A 669 6.27 -15.66 -36.00
C LEU A 669 4.98 -15.31 -35.25
N THR A 670 3.99 -16.19 -35.37
CA THR A 670 2.67 -16.07 -34.74
C THR A 670 2.14 -17.43 -34.30
N GLY A 671 1.01 -17.44 -33.58
CA GLY A 671 0.31 -18.65 -33.16
C GLY A 671 1.20 -19.68 -32.48
N ASP A 672 1.02 -20.95 -32.86
CA ASP A 672 1.73 -22.10 -32.30
C ASP A 672 3.25 -22.05 -32.54
N THR A 673 3.67 -21.51 -33.68
CA THR A 673 5.10 -21.35 -34.00
C THR A 673 5.79 -20.41 -33.00
N LEU A 674 5.17 -19.27 -32.70
CA LEU A 674 5.71 -18.35 -31.70
C LEU A 674 5.61 -18.94 -30.28
N ALA A 675 4.54 -19.70 -29.98
CA ALA A 675 4.40 -20.36 -28.68
C ALA A 675 5.52 -21.38 -28.43
N ALA A 676 5.84 -22.23 -29.42
CA ALA A 676 6.93 -23.19 -29.33
C ALA A 676 8.30 -22.51 -29.19
N LEU A 677 8.55 -21.43 -29.96
CA LEU A 677 9.79 -20.64 -29.84
C LEU A 677 9.91 -19.94 -28.48
N LYS A 678 8.79 -19.54 -27.86
CA LYS A 678 8.77 -18.96 -26.52
C LYS A 678 9.10 -19.98 -25.45
N GLU A 679 8.54 -21.18 -25.53
CA GLU A 679 8.90 -22.28 -24.63
C GLU A 679 10.40 -22.59 -24.73
N GLU A 680 10.93 -22.66 -25.95
CA GLU A 680 12.37 -22.83 -26.15
C GLU A 680 13.20 -21.66 -25.60
N ALA A 681 12.71 -20.42 -25.72
CA ALA A 681 13.37 -19.24 -25.16
C ALA A 681 13.31 -19.22 -23.62
N GLU A 682 12.22 -19.68 -23.01
CA GLU A 682 12.11 -19.83 -21.56
C GLU A 682 13.19 -20.76 -21.00
N ASP A 683 13.48 -21.86 -21.71
CA ASP A 683 14.47 -22.85 -21.31
C ASP A 683 15.92 -22.39 -21.58
N ASN A 684 16.15 -21.69 -22.70
CA ASN A 684 17.51 -21.43 -23.20
C ASN A 684 17.98 -19.98 -23.05
N CYS A 685 17.09 -19.04 -22.76
CA CYS A 685 17.39 -17.61 -22.68
C CYS A 685 16.93 -17.04 -21.32
N PRO A 686 17.61 -17.39 -20.20
CA PRO A 686 17.23 -16.87 -18.89
C PRO A 686 17.27 -15.33 -18.89
N PRO A 687 16.28 -14.65 -18.26
CA PRO A 687 16.28 -13.20 -18.22
C PRO A 687 17.47 -12.67 -17.43
N PRO A 688 17.99 -11.47 -17.79
CA PRO A 688 18.92 -10.71 -16.96
C PRO A 688 18.41 -10.56 -15.53
N HIS A 689 19.33 -10.47 -14.57
CA HIS A 689 18.97 -10.44 -13.14
C HIS A 689 18.19 -9.17 -12.81
N GLU A 690 18.54 -8.09 -13.48
CA GLU A 690 18.03 -6.74 -13.31
C GLU A 690 16.53 -6.64 -13.63
N ILE A 691 15.99 -7.56 -14.44
CA ILE A 691 14.60 -7.56 -14.91
C ILE A 691 13.78 -8.75 -14.43
N ASP A 692 14.35 -9.68 -13.65
CA ASP A 692 13.66 -10.89 -13.19
C ASP A 692 12.95 -10.65 -11.85
N PHE A 693 11.69 -10.24 -11.91
CA PHE A 693 10.82 -9.93 -10.74
C PHE A 693 9.73 -10.97 -10.48
N ARG A 694 9.84 -12.16 -11.09
CA ARG A 694 8.82 -13.22 -10.96
C ARG A 694 8.69 -13.71 -9.52
N MET A 695 7.50 -13.57 -8.92
CA MET A 695 7.23 -14.03 -7.54
C MET A 695 7.21 -15.56 -7.40
N SER A 696 7.04 -16.27 -8.51
CA SER A 696 7.05 -17.73 -8.61
C SER A 696 7.52 -18.14 -10.00
N TYR A 697 8.28 -19.23 -10.10
CA TYR A 697 8.60 -19.88 -11.37
C TYR A 697 7.62 -20.99 -11.74
N ASP A 698 6.73 -21.35 -10.82
CA ASP A 698 5.71 -22.37 -11.06
C ASP A 698 4.58 -21.80 -11.93
N LYS A 699 4.34 -22.46 -13.08
CA LYS A 699 3.30 -22.10 -14.04
C LYS A 699 1.88 -22.28 -13.48
N GLU A 700 1.68 -23.18 -12.51
CA GLU A 700 0.39 -23.40 -11.83
C GLU A 700 0.13 -22.36 -10.73
N HIS A 701 1.20 -21.81 -10.15
CA HIS A 701 1.15 -20.85 -9.04
C HIS A 701 1.58 -19.46 -9.50
N LYS A 702 0.90 -18.91 -10.51
CA LYS A 702 1.06 -17.50 -10.88
C LYS A 702 0.58 -16.62 -9.74
N TYR A 703 1.50 -15.88 -9.14
CA TYR A 703 1.16 -14.81 -8.21
C TYR A 703 0.28 -13.80 -8.95
N ARG A 704 -0.95 -13.59 -8.47
CA ARG A 704 -1.78 -12.49 -8.97
C ARG A 704 -1.39 -11.26 -8.18
N ALA A 705 -0.72 -10.32 -8.83
CA ALA A 705 -0.63 -8.96 -8.31
C ALA A 705 -2.05 -8.51 -7.95
N THR A 706 -2.24 -8.03 -6.72
CA THR A 706 -3.46 -7.27 -6.37
C THR A 706 -3.51 -6.08 -7.31
N GLN A 707 -4.51 -6.09 -8.20
CA GLN A 707 -4.63 -5.21 -9.37
C GLN A 707 -4.76 -3.74 -9.00
#